data_AF-A0A9P1DGZ2-F1
#
_entry.id   AF-A0A9P1DGZ2-F1
#
_cell.length_a   1.000
_cell.length_b   1.000
_cell.length_c   1.000
_cell.angle_alpha   90.00
_cell.angle_beta   90.00
_cell.angle_gamma   90.00
#
_symmetry.space_group_name_H-M   'P 1'
#
loop_
_entity.id
_entity.type
_entity.pdbx_description
1 polymer ?
#
loop_
_entity_poly.entity_id
_entity_poly.type
_entity_poly.pdbx_seq_one_letter_code
_entity_poly.pdbx_strand_id
1 'polypeptide(L)'
;MAEHVLGANSPVRIIDGSFIFRQWFDDEVAKLVNGNVHCHNLKSAKHRFESHTAPLCRLLSNLPAVLATVQRIIQARKDQTGSALQTWLQNLTAQELLQLGMVADVMDESLLLIRQVDNEECDSAEVGNYVQSFADRIQMLIVQKAILTTTGYTKLVMDLLAEGKLKFFACGVACRLGPCQDESIDQCFKNMEVFSLKRVSKTDTFFQSSADSSVERLAKFFGVSSGGFQEQLHRLRPLAEKRCRDTNGGTREAWTATMKATQRRNSMQESYPTADIAPVMRRYLAWQASTSGVEQNFARGERKNAFGQTPASDVFEERAMKLMLCDFTPAELEVILRDSQQLYMKCMPGACRKRKSERIDKDIKRPKTNEDPSSSEAAFKRARRDSVANAVEKDWDQSLSFNLDEDPSHELWAEAHEKEFEFQKKKQREHMVTAYQEGLLQEAEVDQEAVETTLAKEKERDKLLVREGKVQRSFADKMHGPLEWEHLSGKTAWVASDIQEDKLDVALQKFNITKTKERTDADALIVKDAANMPERARLFAAGLGLIVMDACLFNGQQGFKVKFKRACGTSRTFFFTAEFKNQHPEFEKNVRSLLNKPVKFSHWKLAKTRQEASFVLATKAECQHDPSLLCKVSS
;
A
#
# COMPACT_ATOMS: atom_id res chain seq x y z
N MET A 1 -18.09 1.99 -11.34
CA MET A 1 -17.05 2.72 -10.55
C MET A 1 -15.78 3.03 -11.34
N ALA A 2 -15.15 2.05 -12.00
CA ALA A 2 -13.90 2.25 -12.76
C ALA A 2 -14.02 3.37 -13.80
N GLU A 3 -15.07 3.36 -14.61
CA GLU A 3 -15.24 4.28 -15.73
C GLU A 3 -15.64 5.71 -15.32
N HIS A 4 -16.27 5.87 -14.15
CA HIS A 4 -16.81 7.16 -13.71
C HIS A 4 -15.88 7.91 -12.75
N VAL A 5 -15.05 7.18 -11.99
CA VAL A 5 -14.26 7.77 -10.88
C VAL A 5 -12.78 7.40 -10.92
N LEU A 6 -12.44 6.13 -11.19
CA LEU A 6 -11.08 5.62 -10.95
C LEU A 6 -10.18 5.68 -12.17
N GLY A 7 -10.74 5.42 -13.35
CA GLY A 7 -10.03 5.35 -14.62
C GLY A 7 -9.40 6.69 -14.97
N ALA A 8 -8.23 6.64 -15.63
CA ALA A 8 -7.53 7.84 -16.07
C ALA A 8 -8.40 8.73 -16.98
N ASN A 9 -9.30 8.09 -17.75
CA ASN A 9 -10.22 8.75 -18.68
C ASN A 9 -11.60 9.05 -18.06
N SER A 10 -11.78 8.84 -16.76
CA SER A 10 -13.03 9.15 -16.09
C SER A 10 -13.27 10.66 -15.97
N PRO A 11 -14.54 11.13 -15.97
CA PRO A 11 -14.85 12.55 -15.84
C PRO A 11 -14.28 13.15 -14.55
N VAL A 12 -14.32 12.43 -13.44
CA VAL A 12 -13.75 12.85 -12.16
C VAL A 12 -12.25 13.13 -12.28
N ARG A 13 -11.47 12.19 -12.86
CA ARG A 13 -10.01 12.35 -12.99
C ARG A 13 -9.63 13.42 -13.99
N ILE A 14 -10.35 13.53 -15.10
CA ILE A 14 -10.10 14.55 -16.12
C ILE A 14 -10.37 15.94 -15.55
N ILE A 15 -11.51 16.13 -14.86
CA ILE A 15 -11.86 17.42 -14.26
C ILE A 15 -10.85 17.77 -13.16
N ASP A 16 -10.61 16.88 -12.19
CA ASP A 16 -9.73 17.14 -11.05
C ASP A 16 -8.26 17.37 -11.47
N GLY A 17 -7.80 16.67 -12.50
CA GLY A 17 -6.44 16.76 -13.04
C GLY A 17 -6.14 18.06 -13.79
N SER A 18 -7.15 18.89 -14.09
CA SER A 18 -6.99 20.13 -14.86
C SER A 18 -7.45 21.35 -14.05
N PHE A 19 -6.59 22.36 -13.93
CA PHE A 19 -6.98 23.62 -13.28
C PHE A 19 -8.15 24.31 -13.99
N ILE A 20 -8.13 24.34 -15.33
CA ILE A 20 -9.17 25.00 -16.14
C ILE A 20 -10.51 24.26 -15.98
N PHE A 21 -10.50 22.92 -16.01
CA PHE A 21 -11.74 22.15 -15.92
C PHE A 21 -12.35 22.20 -14.52
N ARG A 22 -11.53 22.31 -13.46
CA ARG A 22 -12.03 22.60 -12.10
C ARG A 22 -12.73 23.95 -12.03
N GLN A 23 -12.16 24.99 -12.64
CA GLN A 23 -12.81 26.30 -12.68
C GLN A 23 -14.15 26.25 -13.43
N TRP A 24 -14.22 25.53 -14.56
CA TRP A 24 -15.48 25.34 -15.28
C TRP A 24 -16.49 24.55 -14.46
N PHE A 25 -16.04 23.53 -13.74
CA PHE A 25 -16.91 22.79 -12.83
C PHE A 25 -17.47 23.70 -11.74
N ASP A 26 -16.64 24.54 -11.11
CA ASP A 26 -17.08 25.51 -10.12
C ASP A 26 -18.11 26.50 -10.69
N ASP A 27 -17.92 26.98 -11.93
CA ASP A 27 -18.89 27.81 -12.63
C ASP A 27 -20.24 27.10 -12.80
N GLU A 28 -20.24 25.80 -13.15
CA GLU A 28 -21.47 25.02 -13.32
C GLU A 28 -22.14 24.68 -11.97
N VAL A 29 -21.36 24.42 -10.92
CA VAL A 29 -21.91 24.20 -9.56
C VAL A 29 -22.61 25.47 -9.07
N ALA A 30 -22.06 26.65 -9.33
CA ALA A 30 -22.67 27.93 -8.94
C ALA A 30 -24.03 28.21 -9.62
N LYS A 31 -24.36 27.51 -10.70
CA LYS A 31 -25.65 27.63 -11.42
C LYS A 31 -26.73 26.68 -10.88
N LEU A 32 -26.37 25.75 -9.99
CA LEU A 32 -27.34 24.84 -9.40
C LEU A 32 -28.31 25.62 -8.49
N VAL A 33 -29.59 25.25 -8.53
CA VAL A 33 -30.64 25.88 -7.72
C VAL A 33 -30.52 25.45 -6.25
N ASN A 34 -30.98 26.29 -5.32
CA ASN A 34 -31.12 25.98 -3.89
C ASN A 34 -31.79 24.62 -3.67
N GLY A 35 -31.16 23.77 -2.84
CA GLY A 35 -31.58 22.39 -2.55
C GLY A 35 -30.61 21.31 -3.02
N ASN A 36 -29.71 21.61 -3.96
CA ASN A 36 -28.62 20.71 -4.33
C ASN A 36 -27.44 20.80 -3.36
N VAL A 37 -26.68 19.71 -3.25
CA VAL A 37 -25.46 19.68 -2.45
C VAL A 37 -24.32 20.32 -3.23
N HIS A 38 -23.85 21.48 -2.78
CA HIS A 38 -22.81 22.24 -3.47
C HIS A 38 -21.42 21.73 -3.06
N CYS A 39 -20.74 21.05 -3.99
CA CYS A 39 -19.34 20.64 -3.79
C CYS A 39 -18.46 21.18 -4.91
N HIS A 40 -17.49 22.04 -4.56
CA HIS A 40 -16.60 22.75 -5.49
C HIS A 40 -15.36 21.94 -5.94
N ASN A 41 -15.31 20.62 -5.69
CA ASN A 41 -14.20 19.80 -6.18
C ASN A 41 -14.56 18.32 -6.25
N LEU A 42 -13.82 17.57 -7.07
CA LEU A 42 -13.94 16.12 -7.23
C LEU A 42 -12.67 15.40 -6.76
N LYS A 43 -11.91 16.02 -5.84
CA LYS A 43 -10.59 15.54 -5.42
C LYS A 43 -10.62 14.12 -4.87
N SER A 44 -9.65 13.32 -5.30
CA SER A 44 -9.36 11.99 -4.78
C SER A 44 -7.97 11.97 -4.16
N ALA A 45 -7.89 11.70 -2.86
CA ALA A 45 -6.63 11.66 -2.12
C ALA A 45 -6.19 10.21 -1.91
N LYS A 46 -5.51 9.61 -2.90
CA LYS A 46 -5.19 8.15 -3.00
C LYS A 46 -4.64 7.46 -1.73
N HIS A 47 -4.08 8.22 -0.80
CA HIS A 47 -3.56 7.74 0.48
C HIS A 47 -4.63 7.57 1.57
N ARG A 48 -5.92 7.87 1.27
CA ARG A 48 -7.06 7.80 2.19
C ARG A 48 -7.96 6.60 1.90
N PHE A 49 -8.59 6.00 2.90
CA PHE A 49 -9.72 5.09 2.73
C PHE A 49 -10.91 5.78 2.02
N GLU A 50 -11.05 7.11 2.17
CA GLU A 50 -12.07 7.92 1.49
C GLU A 50 -11.74 8.23 -0.01
N SER A 51 -10.59 7.78 -0.52
CA SER A 51 -10.07 8.07 -1.88
C SER A 51 -11.04 7.82 -3.02
N HIS A 52 -11.97 6.90 -2.82
CA HIS A 52 -12.89 6.42 -3.85
C HIS A 52 -14.33 6.82 -3.55
N THR A 53 -14.69 6.93 -2.27
CA THR A 53 -16.04 7.31 -1.85
C THR A 53 -16.32 8.79 -2.10
N ALA A 54 -15.45 9.70 -1.64
CA ALA A 54 -15.72 11.14 -1.75
C ALA A 54 -15.90 11.62 -3.20
N PRO A 55 -15.04 11.22 -4.17
CA PRO A 55 -15.23 11.64 -5.55
C PRO A 55 -16.53 11.09 -6.16
N LEU A 56 -16.92 9.85 -5.82
CA LEU A 56 -18.20 9.28 -6.26
C LEU A 56 -19.39 10.08 -5.68
N CYS A 57 -19.39 10.29 -4.36
CA CYS A 57 -20.45 11.02 -3.67
C CYS A 57 -20.61 12.44 -4.25
N ARG A 58 -19.49 13.14 -4.50
CA ARG A 58 -19.49 14.50 -5.06
C ARG A 58 -19.92 14.53 -6.53
N LEU A 59 -19.51 13.53 -7.32
CA LEU A 59 -20.00 13.32 -8.69
C LEU A 59 -21.53 13.21 -8.73
N LEU A 60 -22.11 12.33 -7.90
CA LEU A 60 -23.55 12.12 -7.86
C LEU A 60 -24.30 13.33 -7.30
N SER A 61 -23.74 13.99 -6.28
CA SER A 61 -24.29 15.20 -5.67
C SER A 61 -24.39 16.37 -6.65
N ASN A 62 -23.45 16.46 -7.60
CA ASN A 62 -23.33 17.56 -8.56
C ASN A 62 -23.52 17.07 -9.99
N LEU A 63 -24.25 15.96 -10.19
CA LEU A 63 -24.34 15.26 -11.47
C LEU A 63 -24.76 16.19 -12.64
N PRO A 64 -25.74 17.10 -12.50
CA PRO A 64 -26.07 18.05 -13.57
C PRO A 64 -24.90 18.97 -13.95
N ALA A 65 -24.17 19.50 -12.94
CA ALA A 65 -23.02 20.35 -13.17
C ALA A 65 -21.85 19.58 -13.80
N VAL A 66 -21.64 18.32 -13.42
CA VAL A 66 -20.63 17.45 -14.06
C VAL A 66 -20.97 17.23 -15.53
N LEU A 67 -22.23 16.92 -15.86
CA LEU A 67 -22.65 16.73 -17.27
C LEU A 67 -22.43 18.00 -18.11
N ALA A 68 -22.79 19.18 -17.58
CA ALA A 68 -22.55 20.45 -18.25
C ALA A 68 -21.05 20.73 -18.45
N THR A 69 -20.24 20.44 -17.44
CA THR A 69 -18.78 20.59 -17.52
C THR A 69 -18.18 19.67 -18.57
N VAL A 70 -18.58 18.39 -18.59
CA VAL A 70 -18.14 17.40 -19.57
C VAL A 70 -18.47 17.84 -21.00
N GLN A 71 -19.67 18.36 -21.23
CA GLN A 71 -20.03 18.91 -22.55
C GLN A 71 -19.17 20.09 -22.96
N ARG A 72 -18.91 21.01 -22.04
CA ARG A 72 -18.04 22.16 -22.28
C ARG A 72 -16.62 21.70 -22.66
N ILE A 73 -16.12 20.64 -22.02
CA ILE A 73 -14.83 20.02 -22.36
C ILE A 73 -14.86 19.41 -23.75
N ILE A 74 -15.88 18.61 -24.08
CA ILE A 74 -16.02 17.97 -25.41
C ILE A 74 -16.09 19.02 -26.53
N GLN A 75 -16.81 20.13 -26.31
CA GLN A 75 -16.89 21.22 -27.29
C GLN A 75 -15.55 21.94 -27.48
N ALA A 76 -14.79 22.10 -26.39
CA ALA A 76 -13.51 22.80 -26.42
C ALA A 76 -12.32 21.92 -26.88
N ARG A 77 -12.41 20.59 -26.72
CA ARG A 77 -11.30 19.65 -26.95
C ARG A 77 -11.68 18.60 -27.99
N LYS A 78 -10.90 18.53 -29.07
CA LYS A 78 -11.03 17.51 -30.14
C LYS A 78 -9.95 16.40 -30.05
N ASP A 79 -9.26 16.33 -28.92
CA ASP A 79 -8.21 15.35 -28.65
C ASP A 79 -8.77 14.08 -27.99
N GLN A 80 -7.86 13.20 -27.54
CA GLN A 80 -8.22 11.96 -26.88
C GLN A 80 -9.09 12.18 -25.62
N THR A 81 -8.89 13.27 -24.89
CA THR A 81 -9.71 13.61 -23.71
C THR A 81 -11.14 13.93 -24.10
N GLY A 82 -11.34 14.74 -25.15
CA GLY A 82 -12.66 15.02 -25.71
C GLY A 82 -13.36 13.76 -26.21
N SER A 83 -12.65 12.91 -26.97
CA SER A 83 -13.19 11.64 -27.46
C SER A 83 -13.57 10.67 -26.33
N ALA A 84 -12.75 10.55 -25.29
CA ALA A 84 -13.03 9.66 -24.16
C ALA A 84 -14.28 10.10 -23.38
N LEU A 85 -14.42 11.40 -23.12
CA LEU A 85 -15.61 11.96 -22.48
C LEU A 85 -16.86 11.83 -23.36
N GLN A 86 -16.70 11.95 -24.68
CA GLN A 86 -17.78 11.74 -25.63
C GLN A 86 -18.29 10.29 -25.58
N THR A 87 -17.39 9.31 -25.56
CA THR A 87 -17.73 7.89 -25.38
C THR A 87 -18.40 7.65 -24.03
N TRP A 88 -17.89 8.27 -22.96
CA TRP A 88 -18.50 8.17 -21.63
C TRP A 88 -19.95 8.66 -21.61
N LEU A 89 -20.26 9.81 -22.22
CA LEU A 89 -21.64 10.31 -22.34
C LEU A 89 -22.54 9.38 -23.16
N GLN A 90 -22.02 8.74 -24.21
CA GLN A 90 -22.80 7.83 -25.04
C GLN A 90 -23.22 6.56 -24.29
N ASN A 91 -22.35 6.07 -23.42
CA ASN A 91 -22.57 4.83 -22.69
C ASN A 91 -23.35 5.03 -21.39
N LEU A 92 -23.53 6.28 -20.93
CA LEU A 92 -24.15 6.56 -19.64
C LEU A 92 -25.64 6.21 -19.63
N THR A 93 -26.04 5.30 -18.73
CA THR A 93 -27.43 4.87 -18.56
C THR A 93 -28.02 5.25 -17.20
N ALA A 94 -29.36 5.29 -17.11
CA ALA A 94 -30.07 5.53 -15.85
C ALA A 94 -29.80 4.41 -14.82
N GLN A 95 -29.76 3.15 -15.27
CA GLN A 95 -29.47 1.98 -14.43
C GLN A 95 -28.07 2.07 -13.80
N GLU A 96 -27.04 2.46 -14.56
CA GLU A 96 -25.69 2.64 -14.01
C GLU A 96 -25.64 3.75 -12.96
N LEU A 97 -26.33 4.88 -13.19
CA LEU A 97 -26.39 5.96 -12.22
C LEU A 97 -27.09 5.53 -10.93
N LEU A 98 -28.18 4.76 -11.04
CA LEU A 98 -28.88 4.19 -9.88
C LEU A 98 -27.97 3.24 -9.11
N GLN A 99 -27.27 2.32 -9.80
CA GLN A 99 -26.31 1.41 -9.19
C GLN A 99 -25.20 2.16 -8.46
N LEU A 100 -24.65 3.23 -9.06
CA LEU A 100 -23.64 4.08 -8.44
C LEU A 100 -24.18 4.79 -7.19
N GLY A 101 -25.45 5.22 -7.21
CA GLY A 101 -26.15 5.75 -6.04
C GLY A 101 -26.19 4.75 -4.89
N MET A 102 -26.62 3.51 -5.17
CA MET A 102 -26.70 2.45 -4.17
C MET A 102 -25.32 2.13 -3.57
N VAL A 103 -24.31 2.04 -4.42
CA VAL A 103 -22.91 1.84 -3.99
C VAL A 103 -22.44 3.01 -3.14
N ALA A 104 -22.73 4.26 -3.51
CA ALA A 104 -22.32 5.44 -2.74
C ALA A 104 -22.95 5.47 -1.33
N ASP A 105 -24.22 5.07 -1.20
CA ASP A 105 -24.88 4.96 0.10
C ASP A 105 -24.24 3.88 0.97
N VAL A 106 -23.97 2.68 0.43
CA VAL A 106 -23.28 1.62 1.17
C VAL A 106 -21.85 2.03 1.55
N MET A 107 -21.13 2.72 0.67
CA MET A 107 -19.78 3.21 0.96
C MET A 107 -19.76 4.26 2.08
N ASP A 108 -20.77 5.13 2.22
CA ASP A 108 -20.86 6.06 3.35
C ASP A 108 -21.10 5.33 4.68
N GLU A 109 -21.91 4.26 4.68
CA GLU A 109 -22.07 3.39 5.85
C GLU A 109 -20.77 2.68 6.24
N SER A 110 -20.03 2.16 5.26
CA SER A 110 -18.73 1.54 5.48
C SER A 110 -17.72 2.54 6.04
N LEU A 111 -17.70 3.76 5.51
CA LEU A 111 -16.84 4.84 6.05
C LEU A 111 -17.23 5.23 7.47
N LEU A 112 -18.50 5.14 7.86
CA LEU A 112 -18.93 5.41 9.22
C LEU A 112 -18.35 4.39 10.19
N LEU A 113 -18.41 3.09 9.85
CA LEU A 113 -17.75 2.03 10.63
C LEU A 113 -16.23 2.24 10.69
N ILE A 114 -15.59 2.47 9.53
CA ILE A 114 -14.13 2.71 9.46
C ILE A 114 -13.73 3.87 10.38
N ARG A 115 -14.47 4.99 10.38
CA ARG A 115 -14.16 6.15 11.22
C ARG A 115 -14.42 5.91 12.72
N GLN A 116 -15.38 5.06 13.07
CA GLN A 116 -15.62 4.68 14.47
C GLN A 116 -14.47 3.84 15.00
N VAL A 117 -13.94 2.92 14.18
CA VAL A 117 -12.81 2.07 14.59
C VAL A 117 -11.46 2.77 14.43
N ASP A 118 -11.29 3.70 13.47
CA ASP A 118 -10.12 4.57 13.28
C ASP A 118 -10.02 5.68 14.35
N ASN A 119 -10.37 5.35 15.59
CA ASN A 119 -10.17 6.19 16.75
C ASN A 119 -9.20 5.52 17.71
N GLU A 120 -8.09 6.20 18.03
CA GLU A 120 -7.11 5.73 19.01
C GLU A 120 -7.76 5.54 20.39
N GLU A 121 -8.82 6.30 20.68
CA GLU A 121 -9.62 6.15 21.90
C GLU A 121 -10.79 5.17 21.75
N CYS A 122 -10.90 4.44 20.63
CA CYS A 122 -11.96 3.45 20.42
C CYS A 122 -11.91 2.37 21.50
N ASP A 123 -13.00 2.22 22.23
CA ASP A 123 -13.20 1.12 23.16
C ASP A 123 -13.41 -0.17 22.36
N SER A 124 -12.50 -1.14 22.54
CA SER A 124 -12.58 -2.43 21.86
C SER A 124 -13.86 -3.19 22.18
N ALA A 125 -14.50 -2.92 23.32
CA ALA A 125 -15.79 -3.50 23.68
C ALA A 125 -16.95 -2.98 22.81
N GLU A 126 -16.84 -1.77 22.23
CA GLU A 126 -17.88 -1.15 21.40
C GLU A 126 -17.77 -1.55 19.92
N VAL A 127 -16.64 -2.15 19.51
CA VAL A 127 -16.43 -2.57 18.11
C VAL A 127 -17.53 -3.53 17.64
N GLY A 128 -17.95 -4.47 18.50
CA GLY A 128 -19.07 -5.38 18.21
C GLY A 128 -20.37 -4.63 17.97
N ASN A 129 -20.67 -3.61 18.78
CA ASN A 129 -21.85 -2.76 18.61
C ASN A 129 -21.78 -1.94 17.31
N TYR A 130 -20.60 -1.42 16.95
CA TYR A 130 -20.41 -0.70 15.69
C TYR A 130 -20.62 -1.59 14.47
N VAL A 131 -20.07 -2.81 14.49
CA VAL A 131 -20.25 -3.81 13.43
C VAL A 131 -21.73 -4.22 13.33
N GLN A 132 -22.39 -4.49 14.45
CA GLN A 132 -23.82 -4.83 14.44
C GLN A 132 -24.67 -3.68 13.90
N SER A 133 -24.42 -2.46 14.35
CA SER A 133 -25.14 -1.27 13.88
C SER A 133 -24.93 -1.03 12.39
N PHE A 134 -23.72 -1.29 11.88
CA PHE A 134 -23.43 -1.26 10.45
C PHE A 134 -24.23 -2.35 9.70
N ALA A 135 -24.23 -3.59 10.18
CA ALA A 135 -24.98 -4.69 9.58
C ALA A 135 -26.50 -4.38 9.54
N ASP A 136 -27.06 -3.89 10.64
CA ASP A 136 -28.49 -3.52 10.71
C ASP A 136 -28.83 -2.41 9.70
N ARG A 137 -27.98 -1.39 9.54
CA ARG A 137 -28.17 -0.32 8.54
C ARG A 137 -28.05 -0.83 7.10
N ILE A 138 -27.08 -1.69 6.81
CA ILE A 138 -26.92 -2.29 5.47
C ILE A 138 -28.12 -3.18 5.14
N GLN A 139 -28.60 -3.99 6.08
CA GLN A 139 -29.77 -4.82 5.84
C GLN A 139 -31.03 -3.96 5.62
N MET A 140 -31.23 -2.90 6.41
CA MET A 140 -32.34 -1.97 6.18
C MET A 140 -32.27 -1.33 4.79
N LEU A 141 -31.09 -0.89 4.35
CA LEU A 141 -30.93 -0.27 3.04
C LEU A 141 -31.16 -1.26 1.88
N ILE A 142 -30.53 -2.43 1.94
CA ILE A 142 -30.47 -3.36 0.81
C ILE A 142 -31.59 -4.40 0.86
N VAL A 143 -31.75 -5.09 1.99
CA VAL A 143 -32.73 -6.17 2.14
C VAL A 143 -34.15 -5.62 2.20
N GLN A 144 -34.38 -4.60 3.04
CA GLN A 144 -35.69 -3.96 3.15
C GLN A 144 -35.96 -2.94 2.02
N LYS A 145 -35.05 -2.85 1.04
CA LYS A 145 -35.08 -1.90 -0.09
C LYS A 145 -35.28 -0.42 0.34
N ALA A 146 -35.02 -0.07 1.61
CA ALA A 146 -35.23 1.28 2.13
C ALA A 146 -34.29 2.31 1.47
N ILE A 147 -33.23 1.85 0.81
CA ILE A 147 -32.31 2.70 0.03
C ILE A 147 -33.02 3.52 -1.07
N LEU A 148 -34.18 3.07 -1.57
CA LEU A 148 -34.96 3.78 -2.57
C LEU A 148 -35.75 4.97 -2.01
N THR A 149 -36.05 4.96 -0.71
CA THR A 149 -36.95 5.94 -0.06
C THR A 149 -36.22 6.82 0.96
N THR A 150 -35.15 6.30 1.55
CA THR A 150 -34.32 6.99 2.53
C THR A 150 -33.56 8.13 1.88
N THR A 151 -33.38 9.24 2.59
CA THR A 151 -32.53 10.34 2.11
C THR A 151 -31.12 9.81 1.88
N GLY A 152 -30.58 9.93 0.67
CA GLY A 152 -29.30 9.35 0.27
C GLY A 152 -28.94 9.65 -1.19
N TYR A 153 -27.82 9.13 -1.66
CA TYR A 153 -27.37 9.34 -3.04
C TYR A 153 -28.28 8.62 -4.06
N THR A 154 -28.79 7.45 -3.69
CA THR A 154 -29.76 6.68 -4.50
C THR A 154 -31.02 7.48 -4.75
N LYS A 155 -31.64 7.98 -3.67
CA LYS A 155 -32.84 8.83 -3.75
C LYS A 155 -32.60 10.11 -4.55
N LEU A 156 -31.44 10.76 -4.35
CA LEU A 156 -31.06 11.94 -5.10
C LEU A 156 -31.01 11.65 -6.61
N VAL A 157 -30.37 10.56 -7.02
CA VAL A 157 -30.30 10.15 -8.43
C VAL A 157 -31.69 9.85 -8.99
N MET A 158 -32.52 9.12 -8.24
CA MET A 158 -33.90 8.83 -8.65
C MET A 158 -34.72 10.10 -8.86
N ASP A 159 -34.58 11.09 -7.97
CA ASP A 159 -35.26 12.38 -8.09
C ASP A 159 -34.79 13.16 -9.33
N LEU A 160 -33.47 13.20 -9.58
CA LEU A 160 -32.92 13.84 -10.77
C LEU A 160 -33.40 13.19 -12.08
N LEU A 161 -33.56 11.86 -12.09
CA LEU A 161 -34.10 11.09 -13.22
C LEU A 161 -35.60 11.34 -13.40
N ALA A 162 -36.38 11.34 -12.31
CA ALA A 162 -37.82 11.57 -12.31
C ALA A 162 -38.19 12.99 -12.75
N GLU A 163 -37.45 13.99 -12.29
CA GLU A 163 -37.61 15.38 -12.69
C GLU A 163 -37.04 15.65 -14.10
N GLY A 164 -36.39 14.65 -14.72
CA GLY A 164 -35.79 14.76 -16.04
C GLY A 164 -34.68 15.80 -16.10
N LYS A 165 -33.96 16.06 -14.99
CA LYS A 165 -32.88 17.05 -14.89
C LYS A 165 -31.60 16.60 -15.58
N LEU A 166 -31.45 15.30 -15.87
CA LEU A 166 -30.27 14.74 -16.54
C LEU A 166 -30.43 14.77 -18.07
N LYS A 167 -30.06 15.92 -18.65
CA LYS A 167 -30.12 16.17 -20.10
C LYS A 167 -28.73 16.46 -20.62
N PHE A 168 -28.36 15.88 -21.76
CA PHE A 168 -27.08 16.17 -22.38
C PHE A 168 -27.06 15.93 -23.90
N PHE A 169 -26.02 16.39 -24.60
CA PHE A 169 -25.75 16.03 -25.99
C PHE A 169 -24.68 14.94 -26.06
N ALA A 170 -24.95 13.87 -26.80
CA ALA A 170 -23.98 12.85 -27.14
C ALA A 170 -23.87 12.73 -28.67
N CYS A 171 -22.68 12.96 -29.22
CA CYS A 171 -22.40 12.94 -30.66
C CYS A 171 -23.40 13.78 -31.49
N GLY A 172 -23.75 14.97 -31.00
CA GLY A 172 -24.69 15.88 -31.65
C GLY A 172 -26.16 15.53 -31.47
N VAL A 173 -26.49 14.43 -30.79
CA VAL A 173 -27.86 14.03 -30.48
C VAL A 173 -28.23 14.49 -29.07
N ALA A 174 -29.41 15.11 -28.92
CA ALA A 174 -29.94 15.46 -27.61
C ALA A 174 -30.46 14.19 -26.90
N CYS A 175 -29.89 13.90 -25.74
CA CYS A 175 -30.20 12.76 -24.88
C CYS A 175 -30.83 13.25 -23.56
N ARG A 176 -31.74 12.45 -23.02
CA ARG A 176 -32.33 12.64 -21.69
C ARG A 176 -32.43 11.28 -21.01
N LEU A 177 -31.95 11.19 -19.78
CA LEU A 177 -32.17 10.01 -18.94
C LEU A 177 -33.46 10.20 -18.15
N GLY A 178 -34.36 9.22 -18.25
CA GLY A 178 -35.61 9.16 -17.51
C GLY A 178 -35.54 8.17 -16.34
N PRO A 179 -36.64 7.99 -15.59
CA PRO A 179 -36.74 7.00 -14.53
C PRO A 179 -36.28 5.61 -14.96
N CYS A 180 -35.64 4.87 -14.06
CA CYS A 180 -35.36 3.45 -14.28
C CYS A 180 -36.68 2.66 -14.33
N GLN A 181 -36.73 1.64 -15.19
CA GLN A 181 -37.79 0.64 -15.18
C GLN A 181 -37.60 -0.31 -14.00
N ASP A 182 -38.67 -0.98 -13.58
CA ASP A 182 -38.64 -1.90 -12.44
C ASP A 182 -37.63 -3.04 -12.65
N GLU A 183 -37.49 -3.56 -13.87
CA GLU A 183 -36.50 -4.61 -14.18
C GLU A 183 -35.05 -4.14 -13.97
N SER A 184 -34.76 -2.87 -14.30
CA SER A 184 -33.44 -2.28 -14.04
C SER A 184 -33.19 -2.09 -12.55
N ILE A 185 -34.22 -1.74 -11.77
CA ILE A 185 -34.14 -1.60 -10.32
C ILE A 185 -33.88 -2.96 -9.68
N ASP A 186 -34.60 -4.00 -10.09
CA ASP A 186 -34.41 -5.36 -9.59
C ASP A 186 -33.01 -5.90 -9.95
N GLN A 187 -32.52 -5.63 -11.16
CA GLN A 187 -31.14 -5.97 -11.51
C GLN A 187 -30.12 -5.24 -10.64
N CYS A 188 -30.37 -3.97 -10.29
CA CYS A 188 -29.52 -3.24 -9.35
C CYS A 188 -29.51 -3.89 -7.96
N PHE A 189 -30.65 -4.36 -7.45
CA PHE A 189 -30.71 -5.09 -6.19
C PHE A 189 -29.99 -6.44 -6.27
N LYS A 190 -30.16 -7.20 -7.36
CA LYS A 190 -29.41 -8.45 -7.59
C LYS A 190 -27.89 -8.21 -7.51
N ASN A 191 -27.40 -7.12 -8.10
CA ASN A 191 -25.99 -6.75 -8.01
C ASN A 191 -25.55 -6.33 -6.59
N MET A 192 -26.47 -5.85 -5.76
CA MET A 192 -26.20 -5.43 -4.37
C MET A 192 -26.32 -6.58 -3.36
N GLU A 193 -26.72 -7.79 -3.78
CA GLU A 193 -26.81 -8.98 -2.90
C GLU A 193 -25.48 -9.36 -2.23
N VAL A 194 -24.35 -8.94 -2.79
CA VAL A 194 -23.03 -9.06 -2.13
C VAL A 194 -22.98 -8.36 -0.76
N PHE A 195 -23.86 -7.38 -0.53
CA PHE A 195 -24.03 -6.68 0.75
C PHE A 195 -25.15 -7.25 1.61
N SER A 196 -25.79 -8.35 1.21
CA SER A 196 -26.75 -9.10 2.03
C SER A 196 -26.01 -9.84 3.14
N LEU A 197 -25.61 -9.11 4.17
CA LEU A 197 -24.91 -9.66 5.32
C LEU A 197 -25.87 -10.57 6.09
N LYS A 198 -25.49 -11.84 6.31
CA LYS A 198 -26.17 -12.71 7.29
C LYS A 198 -26.14 -11.95 8.62
N ARG A 199 -27.31 -11.79 9.26
CA ARG A 199 -27.33 -11.25 10.62
C ARG A 199 -26.50 -12.21 11.45
N VAL A 200 -25.38 -11.75 12.00
CA VAL A 200 -24.73 -12.48 13.06
C VAL A 200 -25.78 -12.52 14.16
N SER A 201 -26.42 -13.69 14.35
CA SER A 201 -27.34 -13.82 15.47
C SER A 201 -26.55 -13.42 16.72
N LYS A 202 -27.16 -12.76 17.72
CA LYS A 202 -26.42 -12.46 18.97
C LYS A 202 -25.74 -13.72 19.53
N THR A 203 -26.28 -14.89 19.20
CA THR A 203 -25.71 -16.22 19.39
C THR A 203 -24.46 -16.53 18.53
N ASP A 204 -24.35 -16.14 17.27
CA ASP A 204 -23.18 -16.42 16.39
C ASP A 204 -22.01 -15.44 16.55
N THR A 205 -21.99 -14.65 17.61
CA THR A 205 -20.74 -14.00 17.99
C THR A 205 -19.70 -15.10 18.22
N PHE A 206 -18.49 -14.89 17.71
CA PHE A 206 -17.29 -15.72 17.89
C PHE A 206 -16.88 -15.91 19.38
N PHE A 207 -17.77 -15.55 20.30
CA PHE A 207 -17.69 -15.58 21.76
C PHE A 207 -18.92 -16.25 22.36
N GLN A 208 -19.44 -17.31 21.72
CA GLN A 208 -20.42 -18.22 22.30
C GLN A 208 -19.84 -19.07 23.45
N SER A 209 -18.72 -18.64 24.04
CA SER A 209 -18.36 -18.98 25.41
C SER A 209 -19.48 -18.52 26.34
N SER A 210 -19.98 -19.43 27.20
CA SER A 210 -20.61 -19.00 28.45
C SER A 210 -19.71 -17.94 29.12
N ALA A 211 -20.28 -16.97 29.83
CA ALA A 211 -19.48 -15.95 30.53
C ALA A 211 -18.32 -16.57 31.35
N ASP A 212 -18.54 -17.79 31.87
CA ASP A 212 -17.56 -18.60 32.58
C ASP A 212 -16.37 -19.02 31.71
N SER A 213 -16.60 -19.46 30.47
CA SER A 213 -15.50 -19.84 29.56
C SER A 213 -14.73 -18.65 28.97
N SER A 214 -15.32 -17.44 28.94
CA SER A 214 -14.56 -16.21 28.65
C SER A 214 -13.67 -15.81 29.84
N VAL A 215 -14.19 -15.95 31.06
CA VAL A 215 -13.45 -15.69 32.31
C VAL A 215 -12.26 -16.63 32.44
N GLU A 216 -12.45 -17.92 32.16
CA GLU A 216 -11.38 -18.92 32.15
C GLU A 216 -10.28 -18.62 31.12
N ARG A 217 -10.66 -18.19 29.91
CA ARG A 217 -9.69 -17.80 28.87
C ARG A 217 -8.84 -16.61 29.31
N LEU A 218 -9.47 -15.56 29.82
CA LEU A 218 -8.77 -14.39 30.32
C LEU A 218 -7.88 -14.77 31.51
N ALA A 219 -8.38 -15.59 32.44
CA ALA A 219 -7.61 -16.04 33.59
C ALA A 219 -6.34 -16.80 33.18
N LYS A 220 -6.46 -17.74 32.22
CA LYS A 220 -5.34 -18.48 31.65
C LYS A 220 -4.33 -17.56 30.96
N PHE A 221 -4.80 -16.65 30.12
CA PHE A 221 -3.92 -15.74 29.37
C PHE A 221 -3.14 -14.80 30.29
N PHE A 222 -3.78 -14.26 31.34
CA PHE A 222 -3.15 -13.34 32.28
C PHE A 222 -2.43 -14.04 33.45
N GLY A 223 -2.50 -15.38 33.53
CA GLY A 223 -1.90 -16.15 34.61
C GLY A 223 -2.51 -15.87 35.99
N VAL A 224 -3.81 -15.55 36.04
CA VAL A 224 -4.54 -15.24 37.28
C VAL A 224 -5.49 -16.38 37.67
N SER A 225 -5.95 -16.40 38.91
CA SER A 225 -6.88 -17.43 39.37
C SER A 225 -8.24 -17.24 38.70
N SER A 226 -8.76 -18.26 38.00
CA SER A 226 -10.09 -18.18 37.36
C SER A 226 -11.19 -17.90 38.38
N GLY A 227 -11.19 -18.63 39.50
CA GLY A 227 -12.17 -18.41 40.58
C GLY A 227 -12.00 -17.04 41.27
N GLY A 228 -10.75 -16.61 41.51
CA GLY A 228 -10.47 -15.29 42.09
C GLY A 228 -10.88 -14.14 41.16
N PHE A 229 -10.63 -14.28 39.86
CA PHE A 229 -11.04 -13.33 38.84
C PHE A 229 -12.57 -13.24 38.74
N GLN A 230 -13.27 -14.38 38.72
CA GLN A 230 -14.73 -14.42 38.67
C GLN A 230 -15.38 -13.74 39.88
N GLU A 231 -14.88 -14.02 41.09
CA GLU A 231 -15.39 -13.41 42.32
C GLU A 231 -15.18 -11.89 42.33
N GLN A 232 -13.97 -11.44 41.98
CA GLN A 232 -13.63 -10.02 41.93
C GLN A 232 -14.45 -9.29 40.86
N LEU A 233 -14.65 -9.91 39.70
CA LEU A 233 -15.50 -9.37 38.63
C LEU A 233 -16.95 -9.22 39.09
N HIS A 234 -17.52 -10.25 39.70
CA HIS A 234 -18.89 -10.21 40.21
C HIS A 234 -19.08 -9.13 41.29
N ARG A 235 -18.08 -8.92 42.15
CA ARG A 235 -18.13 -7.92 43.22
C ARG A 235 -17.98 -6.48 42.70
N LEU A 236 -17.17 -6.25 41.67
CA LEU A 236 -16.86 -4.90 41.16
C LEU A 236 -17.79 -4.44 40.03
N ARG A 237 -18.31 -5.36 39.21
CA ARG A 237 -19.16 -5.05 38.06
C ARG A 237 -20.38 -4.19 38.41
N PRO A 238 -21.17 -4.46 39.47
CA PRO A 238 -22.33 -3.62 39.81
C PRO A 238 -21.96 -2.17 40.15
N LEU A 239 -20.76 -1.95 40.71
CA LEU A 239 -20.27 -0.61 41.03
C LEU A 239 -19.89 0.16 39.76
N ALA A 240 -19.26 -0.52 38.80
CA ALA A 240 -18.93 0.05 37.50
C ALA A 240 -20.20 0.37 36.70
N GLU A 241 -21.16 -0.55 36.62
CA GLU A 241 -22.44 -0.35 35.94
C GLU A 241 -23.24 0.83 36.52
N LYS A 242 -23.28 0.94 37.85
CA LYS A 242 -23.93 2.08 38.51
C LYS A 242 -23.29 3.41 38.09
N ARG A 243 -21.95 3.48 38.07
CA ARG A 243 -21.25 4.71 37.66
C ARG A 243 -21.44 5.04 36.20
N CYS A 244 -21.41 4.04 35.32
CA CYS A 244 -21.72 4.21 33.91
C CYS A 244 -23.09 4.91 33.72
N ARG A 245 -24.13 4.42 34.42
CA ARG A 245 -25.46 5.03 34.43
C ARG A 245 -25.48 6.43 35.04
N ASP A 246 -24.84 6.63 36.19
CA ASP A 246 -24.88 7.90 36.92
C ASP A 246 -24.15 9.04 36.18
N THR A 247 -23.07 8.73 35.45
CA THR A 247 -22.26 9.75 34.75
C THR A 247 -22.55 9.83 33.25
N ASN A 248 -23.41 8.95 32.71
CA ASN A 248 -23.57 8.73 31.27
C ASN A 248 -22.20 8.61 30.55
N GLY A 249 -21.24 7.95 31.22
CA GLY A 249 -19.85 7.83 30.77
C GLY A 249 -19.60 6.47 30.12
N GLY A 250 -18.49 6.32 29.40
CA GLY A 250 -18.13 5.06 28.76
C GLY A 250 -17.71 3.98 29.77
N THR A 251 -17.70 2.73 29.28
CA THR A 251 -17.32 1.53 30.05
C THR A 251 -15.92 1.71 30.66
N ARG A 252 -14.99 2.26 29.87
CA ARG A 252 -13.60 2.54 30.27
C ARG A 252 -13.51 3.50 31.46
N GLU A 253 -14.23 4.63 31.43
CA GLU A 253 -14.22 5.63 32.49
C GLU A 253 -14.85 5.07 33.76
N ALA A 254 -15.97 4.35 33.61
CA ALA A 254 -16.69 3.75 34.71
C ALA A 254 -15.84 2.72 35.48
N TRP A 255 -15.14 1.84 34.76
CA TRP A 255 -14.22 0.87 35.36
C TRP A 255 -12.98 1.54 35.97
N THR A 256 -12.38 2.52 35.28
CA THR A 256 -11.22 3.27 35.81
C THR A 256 -11.56 3.97 37.12
N ALA A 257 -12.71 4.65 37.17
CA ALA A 257 -13.17 5.30 38.38
C ALA A 257 -13.42 4.27 39.49
N THR A 258 -14.07 3.15 39.16
CA THR A 258 -14.41 2.09 40.12
C THR A 258 -13.15 1.52 40.78
N MET A 259 -12.15 1.15 39.99
CA MET A 259 -10.87 0.66 40.47
C MET A 259 -10.15 1.70 41.34
N LYS A 260 -10.13 2.98 40.93
CA LYS A 260 -9.52 4.06 41.74
C LYS A 260 -10.22 4.23 43.09
N ALA A 261 -11.54 4.08 43.12
CA ALA A 261 -12.31 4.28 44.34
C ALA A 261 -12.17 3.13 45.33
N THR A 262 -12.23 1.88 44.85
CA THR A 262 -12.11 0.69 45.71
C THR A 262 -10.68 0.49 46.24
N GLN A 263 -9.67 1.06 45.57
CA GLN A 263 -8.28 1.01 46.00
C GLN A 263 -7.82 2.20 46.85
N ARG A 264 -8.72 3.12 47.24
CA ARG A 264 -8.35 4.38 47.92
C ARG A 264 -7.94 4.22 49.39
N ARG A 265 -8.45 3.22 50.10
CA ARG A 265 -8.21 3.00 51.54
C ARG A 265 -7.98 1.51 51.82
N ASN A 266 -7.14 1.18 52.79
CA ASN A 266 -6.82 -0.21 53.15
C ASN A 266 -8.08 -1.04 53.47
N SER A 267 -9.05 -0.49 54.22
CA SER A 267 -10.31 -1.18 54.52
C SER A 267 -11.17 -1.49 53.29
N MET A 268 -11.09 -0.64 52.25
CA MET A 268 -11.76 -0.92 50.97
C MET A 268 -10.99 -1.94 50.14
N GLN A 269 -9.66 -1.94 50.20
CA GLN A 269 -8.82 -2.93 49.51
C GLN A 269 -9.07 -4.35 50.05
N GLU A 270 -9.26 -4.49 51.36
CA GLU A 270 -9.64 -5.76 52.00
C GLU A 270 -11.05 -6.22 51.58
N SER A 271 -12.00 -5.28 51.49
CA SER A 271 -13.39 -5.58 51.09
C SER A 271 -13.54 -5.87 49.59
N TYR A 272 -12.67 -5.25 48.77
CA TYR A 272 -12.64 -5.34 47.32
C TYR A 272 -11.23 -5.71 46.83
N PRO A 273 -10.82 -6.98 46.97
CA PRO A 273 -9.58 -7.47 46.41
C PRO A 273 -9.55 -7.23 44.89
N THR A 274 -8.38 -6.86 44.36
CA THR A 274 -8.20 -6.62 42.92
C THR A 274 -7.02 -7.37 42.31
N ALA A 275 -6.43 -8.32 43.05
CA ALA A 275 -5.19 -8.99 42.64
C ALA A 275 -5.32 -9.71 41.28
N ASP A 276 -6.47 -10.33 41.01
CA ASP A 276 -6.70 -11.13 39.80
C ASP A 276 -7.35 -10.31 38.68
N ILE A 277 -8.22 -9.34 39.01
CA ILE A 277 -8.86 -8.47 38.01
C ILE A 277 -7.98 -7.31 37.54
N ALA A 278 -7.07 -6.80 38.37
CA ALA A 278 -6.26 -5.62 38.02
C ALA A 278 -5.34 -5.85 36.81
N PRO A 279 -4.64 -7.00 36.65
CA PRO A 279 -3.84 -7.27 35.45
C PRO A 279 -4.70 -7.26 34.17
N VAL A 280 -5.86 -7.92 34.22
CA VAL A 280 -6.81 -8.00 33.10
C VAL A 280 -7.32 -6.60 32.73
N MET A 281 -7.76 -5.83 33.72
CA MET A 281 -8.32 -4.48 33.50
C MET A 281 -7.27 -3.50 33.01
N ARG A 282 -6.05 -3.52 33.56
CA ARG A 282 -4.95 -2.68 33.05
C ARG A 282 -4.67 -2.97 31.58
N ARG A 283 -4.71 -4.24 31.20
CA ARG A 283 -4.50 -4.64 29.81
C ARG A 283 -5.67 -4.24 28.91
N TYR A 284 -6.92 -4.41 29.34
CA TYR A 284 -8.09 -3.89 28.62
C TYR A 284 -7.99 -2.38 28.39
N LEU A 285 -7.59 -1.61 29.41
CA LEU A 285 -7.37 -0.16 29.27
C LEU A 285 -6.21 0.18 28.31
N ALA A 286 -5.26 -0.72 28.10
CA ALA A 286 -4.12 -0.52 27.20
C ALA A 286 -4.35 -1.12 25.80
N TRP A 287 -5.24 -2.09 25.65
CA TRP A 287 -5.64 -2.68 24.39
C TRP A 287 -6.70 -1.83 23.73
N GLN A 288 -6.23 -0.82 23.03
CA GLN A 288 -7.03 -0.04 22.12
C GLN A 288 -7.01 -0.69 20.74
N ALA A 289 -8.06 -0.46 19.95
CA ALA A 289 -7.99 -0.74 18.53
C ALA A 289 -6.87 0.13 17.95
N SER A 290 -5.69 -0.45 17.73
CA SER A 290 -4.56 0.26 17.12
C SER A 290 -4.91 0.49 15.66
N THR A 291 -5.51 1.63 15.39
CA THR A 291 -5.65 2.13 14.04
C THR A 291 -4.48 3.05 13.75
N SER A 292 -4.12 3.18 12.48
CA SER A 292 -2.98 4.01 12.09
C SER A 292 -3.25 5.51 12.29
N GLY A 293 -4.45 5.89 12.77
CA GLY A 293 -4.90 7.27 12.95
C GLY A 293 -4.97 8.03 11.63
N VAL A 294 -4.89 7.32 10.50
CA VAL A 294 -4.62 7.89 9.19
C VAL A 294 -5.75 8.82 8.77
N GLU A 295 -7.02 8.39 8.86
CA GLU A 295 -8.14 9.26 8.45
C GLU A 295 -8.33 10.42 9.41
N GLN A 296 -8.08 10.23 10.70
CA GLN A 296 -8.13 11.34 11.66
C GLN A 296 -7.06 12.38 11.37
N ASN A 297 -5.85 11.96 11.08
CA ASN A 297 -4.73 12.83 10.78
C ASN A 297 -4.98 13.61 9.49
N PHE A 298 -5.50 12.95 8.45
CA PHE A 298 -5.92 13.64 7.22
C PHE A 298 -7.10 14.59 7.46
N ALA A 299 -8.11 14.21 8.25
CA ALA A 299 -9.24 15.09 8.59
C ALA A 299 -8.82 16.29 9.47
N ARG A 300 -7.80 16.13 10.32
CA ARG A 300 -7.17 17.24 11.07
C ARG A 300 -6.42 18.18 10.13
N GLY A 301 -5.64 17.64 9.20
CA GLY A 301 -4.95 18.41 8.18
C GLY A 301 -5.90 19.19 7.27
N GLU A 302 -7.00 18.58 6.84
CA GLU A 302 -8.01 19.22 5.98
C GLU A 302 -8.70 20.39 6.72
N ARG A 303 -9.15 20.19 7.97
CA ARG A 303 -9.76 21.25 8.80
C ARG A 303 -8.83 22.45 9.04
N LYS A 304 -7.53 22.20 9.09
CA LYS A 304 -6.51 23.23 9.33
C LYS A 304 -5.91 23.77 8.03
N ASN A 305 -6.47 23.42 6.86
CA ASN A 305 -5.99 23.81 5.53
C ASN A 305 -4.51 23.47 5.29
N ALA A 306 -4.03 22.33 5.80
CA ALA A 306 -2.67 21.85 5.58
C ALA A 306 -2.43 21.40 4.13
N PHE A 307 -3.50 21.11 3.40
CA PHE A 307 -3.48 20.61 2.02
C PHE A 307 -3.98 21.66 1.05
N GLY A 308 -3.37 21.73 -0.13
CA GLY A 308 -3.87 22.51 -1.27
C GLY A 308 -3.74 24.03 -1.12
N GLN A 309 -2.90 24.52 -0.19
CA GLN A 309 -2.46 25.91 -0.24
C GLN A 309 -1.50 26.06 -1.42
N THR A 310 -1.85 26.85 -2.44
CA THR A 310 -0.95 27.08 -3.57
C THR A 310 0.10 28.16 -3.24
N PRO A 311 1.39 27.94 -3.56
CA PRO A 311 2.03 26.75 -4.14
C PRO A 311 2.83 25.99 -3.07
N ALA A 312 2.18 25.22 -2.21
CA ALA A 312 2.86 24.28 -1.33
C ALA A 312 3.38 23.10 -2.16
N SER A 313 4.65 22.77 -1.99
CA SER A 313 5.20 21.50 -2.49
C SER A 313 4.79 20.34 -1.58
N ASP A 314 4.84 19.10 -2.09
CA ASP A 314 4.56 17.90 -1.28
C ASP A 314 5.39 17.86 0.02
N VAL A 315 6.65 18.33 -0.05
CA VAL A 315 7.55 18.46 1.11
C VAL A 315 7.03 19.47 2.14
N PHE A 316 6.39 20.55 1.68
CA PHE A 316 5.77 21.53 2.56
C PHE A 316 4.51 20.97 3.21
N GLU A 317 3.63 20.32 2.43
CA GLU A 317 2.41 19.69 2.97
C GLU A 317 2.75 18.60 3.99
N GLU A 318 3.78 17.79 3.71
CA GLU A 318 4.31 16.78 4.64
C GLU A 318 4.82 17.43 5.94
N ARG A 319 5.62 18.50 5.85
CA ARG A 319 6.13 19.22 7.03
C ARG A 319 5.01 19.88 7.83
N ALA A 320 4.05 20.51 7.15
CA ALA A 320 2.89 21.14 7.78
C ALA A 320 2.07 20.10 8.53
N MET A 321 1.83 18.95 7.91
CA MET A 321 1.13 17.83 8.54
C MET A 321 1.91 17.29 9.74
N LYS A 322 3.22 17.04 9.62
CA LYS A 322 4.07 16.63 10.75
C LYS A 322 3.98 17.61 11.92
N LEU A 323 4.14 18.91 11.67
CA LEU A 323 4.01 19.96 12.70
C LEU A 323 2.62 19.99 13.33
N MET A 324 1.56 19.75 12.56
CA MET A 324 0.18 19.76 13.08
C MET A 324 -0.19 18.52 13.89
N LEU A 325 0.52 17.42 13.67
CA LEU A 325 0.35 16.14 14.37
C LEU A 325 1.32 15.98 15.54
N CYS A 326 2.31 16.88 15.69
CA CYS A 326 3.17 16.91 16.86
C CYS A 326 2.37 17.33 18.11
N ASP A 327 2.43 16.49 19.14
CA ASP A 327 1.94 16.82 20.48
C ASP A 327 2.96 17.71 21.19
N PHE A 328 2.84 19.01 20.98
CA PHE A 328 3.64 19.99 21.72
C PHE A 328 3.14 20.10 23.16
N THR A 329 4.07 20.05 24.10
CA THR A 329 3.79 20.43 25.48
C THR A 329 3.41 21.91 25.56
N PRO A 330 2.64 22.35 26.58
CA PRO A 330 2.29 23.76 26.73
C PRO A 330 3.49 24.71 26.73
N ALA A 331 4.63 24.27 27.29
CA ALA A 331 5.87 25.04 27.33
C ALA A 331 6.52 25.19 25.94
N GLU A 332 6.56 24.11 25.13
CA GLU A 332 7.06 24.16 23.75
C GLU A 332 6.18 25.06 22.88
N LEU A 333 4.87 24.97 23.06
CA LEU A 333 3.89 25.79 22.33
C LEU A 333 4.12 27.28 22.59
N GLU A 334 4.44 27.65 23.83
CA GLU A 334 4.76 29.03 24.20
C GLU A 334 6.01 29.55 23.48
N VAL A 335 7.06 28.73 23.40
CA VAL A 335 8.30 29.06 22.67
C VAL A 335 8.03 29.20 21.17
N ILE A 336 7.33 28.24 20.57
CA ILE A 336 6.99 28.26 19.14
C ILE A 336 6.17 29.50 18.79
N LEU A 337 5.17 29.86 19.61
CA LEU A 337 4.35 31.05 19.39
C LEU A 337 5.20 32.32 19.45
N ARG A 338 6.09 32.44 20.44
CA ARG A 338 6.99 33.58 20.60
C ARG A 338 7.91 33.75 19.38
N ASP A 339 8.54 32.67 18.93
CA ASP A 339 9.48 32.70 17.81
C ASP A 339 8.76 32.94 16.47
N SER A 340 7.57 32.35 16.31
CA SER A 340 6.72 32.58 15.14
C SER A 340 6.25 34.03 15.04
N GLN A 341 5.92 34.67 16.17
CA GLN A 341 5.58 36.10 16.21
C GLN A 341 6.79 36.97 15.83
N GLN A 342 7.98 36.65 16.33
CA GLN A 342 9.21 37.37 15.97
C GLN A 342 9.52 37.22 14.47
N LEU A 343 9.41 36.01 13.94
CA LEU A 343 9.60 35.74 12.52
C LEU A 343 8.56 36.48 11.66
N TYR A 344 7.29 36.50 12.07
CA TYR A 344 6.24 37.25 11.39
C TYR A 344 6.55 38.75 11.35
N MET A 345 6.95 39.35 12.49
CA MET A 345 7.35 40.76 12.54
C MET A 345 8.54 41.07 11.64
N LYS A 346 9.49 40.12 11.52
CA LYS A 346 10.69 40.27 10.68
C LYS A 346 10.37 40.14 9.19
N CYS A 347 9.53 39.18 8.81
CA CYS A 347 9.24 38.85 7.41
C CYS A 347 8.09 39.69 6.81
N MET A 348 7.21 40.24 7.64
CA MET A 348 6.12 41.13 7.23
C MET A 348 6.32 42.51 7.88
N PRO A 349 7.30 43.32 7.40
CA PRO A 349 7.59 44.65 7.94
C PRO A 349 6.53 45.65 7.48
N GLY A 350 5.29 45.43 7.86
CA GLY A 350 4.20 46.40 7.82
C GLY A 350 3.59 46.42 9.20
N ALA A 351 3.37 47.61 9.77
CA ALA A 351 2.77 47.74 11.09
C ALA A 351 1.52 46.85 11.16
N CYS A 352 1.49 45.89 12.11
CA CYS A 352 0.27 45.19 12.49
C CYS A 352 -0.83 46.25 12.54
N ARG A 353 -1.85 46.15 11.67
CA ARG A 353 -2.89 47.16 11.60
C ARG A 353 -3.51 47.27 12.99
N LYS A 354 -3.12 48.29 13.77
CA LYS A 354 -3.76 48.62 15.05
C LYS A 354 -5.19 48.97 14.70
N ARG A 355 -6.09 47.99 14.82
CA ARG A 355 -7.52 48.23 14.65
C ARG A 355 -7.93 49.15 15.80
N LYS A 356 -8.42 50.34 15.45
CA LYS A 356 -8.88 51.35 16.41
C LYS A 356 -10.24 51.01 17.04
N SER A 357 -10.93 49.99 16.54
CA SER A 357 -12.24 49.56 17.05
C SER A 357 -12.21 48.09 17.46
N GLU A 358 -12.80 47.80 18.62
CA GLU A 358 -13.20 46.43 18.96
C GLU A 358 -14.18 45.94 17.88
N ARG A 359 -13.94 44.74 17.35
CA ARG A 359 -14.95 44.06 16.53
C ARG A 359 -16.08 43.66 17.46
N ILE A 360 -17.21 44.36 17.39
CA ILE A 360 -18.48 43.92 17.98
C ILE A 360 -18.85 42.50 17.52
N ASP A 361 -18.37 42.09 16.33
CA ASP A 361 -18.61 40.77 15.75
C ASP A 361 -17.52 39.72 16.06
N LYS A 362 -16.63 39.97 17.03
CA LYS A 362 -15.72 38.92 17.53
C LYS A 362 -16.56 37.85 18.24
N ASP A 363 -16.38 36.59 17.84
CA ASP A 363 -17.19 35.43 18.26
C ASP A 363 -18.67 35.43 17.80
N ILE A 364 -19.10 36.45 17.06
CA ILE A 364 -20.38 36.40 16.34
C ILE A 364 -20.14 35.62 15.04
N LYS A 365 -20.65 34.39 14.97
CA LYS A 365 -20.72 33.63 13.71
C LYS A 365 -21.45 34.50 12.70
N ARG A 366 -20.74 34.99 11.68
CA ARG A 366 -21.39 35.66 10.55
C ARG A 366 -22.42 34.67 9.98
N PRO A 367 -23.69 35.06 9.79
CA PRO A 367 -24.61 34.23 9.03
C PRO A 367 -23.94 33.97 7.67
N LYS A 368 -23.85 32.69 7.28
CA LYS A 368 -23.32 32.34 5.97
C LYS A 368 -24.13 33.13 4.93
N THR A 369 -23.44 33.85 4.06
CA THR A 369 -24.04 34.57 2.94
C THR A 369 -24.87 33.59 2.11
N ASN A 370 -26.19 33.75 2.11
CA ASN A 370 -27.20 33.20 1.17
C ASN A 370 -27.17 31.71 0.80
N GLU A 371 -26.27 30.89 1.33
CA GLU A 371 -26.29 29.43 1.17
C GLU A 371 -27.19 28.85 2.26
N ASP A 372 -28.27 28.21 1.84
CA ASP A 372 -29.12 27.39 2.70
C ASP A 372 -28.23 26.39 3.48
N PRO A 373 -28.23 26.38 4.82
CA PRO A 373 -27.45 25.44 5.62
C PRO A 373 -27.63 23.98 5.21
N SER A 374 -28.77 23.64 4.60
CA SER A 374 -29.09 22.31 4.05
C SER A 374 -28.28 21.93 2.81
N SER A 375 -27.68 22.89 2.08
CA SER A 375 -27.03 22.69 0.78
C SER A 375 -25.56 22.23 0.88
N SER A 376 -25.01 22.09 2.09
CA SER A 376 -23.61 21.67 2.28
C SER A 376 -23.44 20.15 2.32
N GLU A 377 -22.30 19.63 1.82
CA GLU A 377 -21.98 18.20 1.84
C GLU A 377 -22.10 17.59 3.25
N ALA A 378 -21.65 18.33 4.27
CA ALA A 378 -21.73 17.88 5.67
C ALA A 378 -23.16 17.83 6.20
N ALA A 379 -24.03 18.76 5.80
CA ALA A 379 -25.44 18.75 6.18
C ALA A 379 -26.18 17.58 5.50
N PHE A 380 -25.92 17.35 4.20
CA PHE A 380 -26.48 16.23 3.47
C PHE A 380 -26.09 14.88 4.07
N LYS A 381 -24.80 14.65 4.35
CA LYS A 381 -24.33 13.41 4.99
C LYS A 381 -24.98 13.20 6.36
N ARG A 382 -25.20 14.26 7.14
CA ARG A 382 -25.90 14.16 8.43
C ARG A 382 -27.37 13.76 8.23
N ALA A 383 -28.10 14.49 7.38
CA ALA A 383 -29.51 14.21 7.10
C ALA A 383 -29.72 12.79 6.55
N ARG A 384 -28.82 12.32 5.67
CA ARG A 384 -28.79 10.94 5.19
C ARG A 384 -28.69 9.96 6.35
N ARG A 385 -27.67 10.09 7.20
CA ARG A 385 -27.41 9.17 8.32
C ARG A 385 -28.54 9.15 9.33
N ASP A 386 -29.11 10.31 9.63
CA ASP A 386 -30.28 10.42 10.51
C ASP A 386 -31.50 9.72 9.87
N SER A 387 -31.69 9.87 8.54
CA SER A 387 -32.76 9.17 7.81
C SER A 387 -32.59 7.65 7.85
N VAL A 388 -31.36 7.13 7.72
CA VAL A 388 -31.06 5.69 7.83
C VAL A 388 -31.29 5.19 9.25
N ALA A 389 -30.79 5.91 10.26
CA ALA A 389 -30.98 5.54 11.67
C ALA A 389 -32.47 5.48 12.04
N ASN A 390 -33.26 6.47 11.62
CA ASN A 390 -34.71 6.49 11.81
C ASN A 390 -35.42 5.35 11.07
N ALA A 391 -34.89 4.90 9.93
CA ALA A 391 -35.45 3.75 9.21
C ALA A 391 -35.20 2.45 9.98
N VAL A 392 -34.01 2.28 10.59
CA VAL A 392 -33.70 1.12 11.45
C VAL A 392 -34.57 1.09 12.71
N GLU A 393 -34.92 2.24 13.28
CA GLU A 393 -35.78 2.33 14.47
C GLU A 393 -37.26 2.00 14.17
N LYS A 394 -37.72 2.13 12.92
CA LYS A 394 -39.08 1.77 12.53
C LYS A 394 -39.18 0.26 12.28
N ASP A 395 -40.30 -0.33 12.72
CA ASP A 395 -40.51 -1.77 12.78
C ASP A 395 -40.08 -2.53 11.53
N TRP A 396 -39.41 -3.65 11.77
CA TRP A 396 -38.79 -4.53 10.79
C TRP A 396 -39.81 -5.46 10.14
N ASP A 397 -39.95 -5.41 8.81
CA ASP A 397 -40.74 -6.40 8.09
C ASP A 397 -39.94 -7.70 7.92
N GLN A 398 -40.30 -8.72 8.70
CA GLN A 398 -39.68 -10.05 8.65
C GLN A 398 -39.99 -10.79 7.34
N SER A 399 -40.99 -10.37 6.56
CA SER A 399 -41.40 -11.05 5.32
C SER A 399 -40.52 -10.68 4.11
N LEU A 400 -39.75 -9.59 4.19
CA LEU A 400 -38.87 -9.09 3.12
C LEU A 400 -37.42 -9.62 3.23
N SER A 401 -37.12 -10.51 4.17
CA SER A 401 -35.79 -11.10 4.27
C SER A 401 -35.49 -12.02 3.08
N PHE A 402 -34.38 -11.80 2.39
CA PHE A 402 -33.84 -12.78 1.45
C PHE A 402 -33.66 -14.13 2.15
N ASN A 403 -33.99 -15.21 1.45
CA ASN A 403 -33.73 -16.55 1.94
C ASN A 403 -32.21 -16.80 1.86
N LEU A 404 -31.50 -16.56 2.97
CA LEU A 404 -30.04 -16.65 3.07
C LEU A 404 -29.46 -18.08 2.93
N ASP A 405 -30.35 -19.06 2.70
CA ASP A 405 -30.04 -20.46 2.40
C ASP A 405 -29.97 -20.73 0.89
N GLU A 406 -30.48 -19.83 0.05
CA GLU A 406 -30.16 -19.84 -1.39
C GLU A 406 -28.81 -19.18 -1.57
N ASP A 407 -27.80 -19.93 -1.99
CA ASP A 407 -26.47 -19.44 -2.32
C ASP A 407 -26.58 -18.38 -3.43
N PRO A 408 -26.45 -17.07 -3.13
CA PRO A 408 -26.75 -16.02 -4.12
C PRO A 408 -25.65 -15.89 -5.19
N SER A 409 -24.66 -16.79 -5.22
CA SER A 409 -23.34 -16.46 -5.75
C SER A 409 -22.78 -17.39 -6.82
N HIS A 410 -23.58 -17.88 -7.78
CA HIS A 410 -23.00 -18.61 -8.92
C HIS A 410 -22.81 -17.78 -10.21
N GLU A 411 -23.59 -16.72 -10.45
CA GLU A 411 -23.47 -15.92 -11.69
C GLU A 411 -22.50 -14.73 -11.61
N LEU A 412 -22.40 -14.05 -10.45
CA LEU A 412 -21.57 -12.84 -10.26
C LEU A 412 -20.27 -13.10 -9.47
N TRP A 413 -20.09 -14.33 -8.99
CA TRP A 413 -18.88 -14.74 -8.28
C TRP A 413 -17.78 -15.12 -9.26
N ALA A 414 -16.82 -14.21 -9.44
CA ALA A 414 -15.69 -14.42 -10.33
C ALA A 414 -14.53 -15.13 -9.62
N GLU A 415 -13.59 -15.66 -10.40
CA GLU A 415 -12.34 -16.25 -9.91
C GLU A 415 -11.56 -15.29 -8.99
N ALA A 416 -11.66 -13.98 -9.22
CA ALA A 416 -11.04 -12.97 -8.36
C ALA A 416 -11.69 -12.93 -6.95
N HIS A 417 -13.00 -13.09 -6.86
CA HIS A 417 -13.72 -13.16 -5.58
C HIS A 417 -13.34 -14.43 -4.83
N GLU A 418 -13.27 -15.57 -5.52
CA GLU A 418 -12.84 -16.84 -4.93
C GLU A 418 -11.41 -16.77 -4.38
N LYS A 419 -10.49 -16.18 -5.15
CA LYS A 419 -9.10 -15.96 -4.69
C LYS A 419 -9.02 -15.09 -3.45
N GLU A 420 -9.78 -14.00 -3.39
CA GLU A 420 -9.81 -13.12 -2.22
C GLU A 420 -10.46 -13.83 -1.02
N PHE A 421 -11.53 -14.58 -1.22
CA PHE A 421 -12.20 -15.34 -0.17
C PHE A 421 -11.29 -16.40 0.45
N GLU A 422 -10.60 -17.19 -0.39
CA GLU A 422 -9.62 -18.18 0.07
C GLU A 422 -8.40 -17.51 0.73
N PHE A 423 -7.98 -16.35 0.24
CA PHE A 423 -6.95 -15.55 0.89
C PHE A 423 -7.37 -15.11 2.31
N GLN A 424 -8.60 -14.60 2.48
CA GLN A 424 -9.11 -14.18 3.79
C GLN A 424 -9.30 -15.37 4.73
N LYS A 425 -9.84 -16.50 4.26
CA LYS A 425 -9.92 -17.75 5.05
C LYS A 425 -8.55 -18.23 5.50
N LYS A 426 -7.58 -18.23 4.61
CA LYS A 426 -6.20 -18.60 4.93
C LYS A 426 -5.62 -17.68 6.01
N LYS A 427 -5.81 -16.36 5.86
CA LYS A 427 -5.37 -15.37 6.84
C LYS A 427 -6.05 -15.54 8.19
N GLN A 428 -7.35 -15.84 8.20
CA GLN A 428 -8.10 -16.15 9.41
C GLN A 428 -7.53 -17.39 10.12
N ARG A 429 -7.25 -18.47 9.38
CA ARG A 429 -6.61 -19.68 9.94
C ARG A 429 -5.22 -19.38 10.51
N GLU A 430 -4.39 -18.61 9.80
CA GLU A 430 -3.07 -18.20 10.28
C GLU A 430 -3.18 -17.38 11.58
N HIS A 431 -4.10 -16.41 11.64
CA HIS A 431 -4.37 -15.64 12.86
C HIS A 431 -4.86 -16.52 14.02
N MET A 432 -5.72 -17.52 13.76
CA MET A 432 -6.17 -18.46 14.78
C MET A 432 -5.00 -19.28 15.34
N VAL A 433 -4.09 -19.75 14.49
CA VAL A 433 -2.90 -20.48 14.95
C VAL A 433 -2.01 -19.58 15.81
N THR A 434 -1.78 -18.33 15.41
CA THR A 434 -1.04 -17.36 16.24
C THR A 434 -1.75 -17.11 17.57
N ALA A 435 -3.06 -16.89 17.57
CA ALA A 435 -3.84 -16.70 18.79
C ALA A 435 -3.76 -17.91 19.73
N TYR A 436 -3.74 -19.14 19.19
CA TYR A 436 -3.52 -20.35 19.96
C TYR A 436 -2.11 -20.43 20.57
N GLN A 437 -1.07 -20.12 19.80
CA GLN A 437 0.31 -20.05 20.30
C GLN A 437 0.47 -19.02 21.43
N GLU A 438 -0.28 -17.92 21.36
CA GLU A 438 -0.34 -16.88 22.40
C GLU A 438 -1.25 -17.25 23.59
N GLY A 439 -1.90 -18.43 23.56
CA GLY A 439 -2.77 -18.92 24.62
C GLY A 439 -4.16 -18.26 24.69
N LEU A 440 -4.58 -17.56 23.63
CA LEU A 440 -5.87 -16.87 23.53
C LEU A 440 -7.03 -17.81 23.14
N LEU A 441 -6.73 -18.94 22.51
CA LEU A 441 -7.71 -19.96 22.11
C LEU A 441 -7.55 -21.24 22.94
N GLN A 442 -8.67 -21.95 23.16
CA GLN A 442 -8.68 -23.28 23.75
C GLN A 442 -8.33 -24.34 22.69
N GLU A 443 -7.86 -25.53 23.12
CA GLU A 443 -7.49 -26.63 22.22
C GLU A 443 -8.67 -27.11 21.36
N ALA A 444 -9.90 -27.01 21.87
CA ALA A 444 -11.11 -27.39 21.13
C ALA A 444 -11.52 -26.38 20.04
N GLU A 445 -10.95 -25.17 20.03
CA GLU A 445 -11.32 -24.08 19.12
C GLU A 445 -10.43 -24.01 17.87
N VAL A 446 -9.40 -24.86 17.79
CA VAL A 446 -8.41 -24.81 16.72
C VAL A 446 -8.22 -26.18 16.08
N ASP A 447 -8.17 -26.17 14.76
CA ASP A 447 -7.80 -27.34 13.96
C ASP A 447 -6.32 -27.67 14.19
N GLN A 448 -6.05 -28.79 14.84
CA GLN A 448 -4.70 -29.24 15.19
C GLN A 448 -3.83 -29.47 13.94
N GLU A 449 -4.42 -29.89 12.82
CA GLU A 449 -3.70 -30.11 11.56
C GLU A 449 -3.18 -28.79 10.98
N ALA A 450 -3.97 -27.72 11.11
CA ALA A 450 -3.58 -26.38 10.68
C ALA A 450 -2.44 -25.79 11.53
N VAL A 451 -2.41 -26.10 12.84
CA VAL A 451 -1.35 -25.68 13.77
C VAL A 451 -0.01 -26.31 13.38
N GLU A 452 0.00 -27.63 13.18
CA GLU A 452 1.21 -28.38 12.80
C GLU A 452 1.77 -27.90 11.46
N THR A 453 0.89 -27.70 10.47
CA THR A 453 1.27 -27.23 9.14
C THR A 453 1.91 -25.83 9.17
N THR A 454 1.38 -24.93 9.99
CA THR A 454 1.88 -23.54 10.11
C THR A 454 3.22 -23.51 10.84
N LEU A 455 3.37 -24.27 11.93
CA LEU A 455 4.64 -24.43 12.64
C LEU A 455 5.75 -25.00 11.75
N ALA A 456 5.41 -25.94 10.85
CA ALA A 456 6.37 -26.48 9.89
C ALA A 456 6.84 -25.40 8.90
N LYS A 457 5.93 -24.54 8.41
CA LYS A 457 6.27 -23.42 7.51
C LYS A 457 7.12 -22.35 8.18
N GLU A 458 6.85 -22.01 9.43
CA GLU A 458 7.66 -21.04 10.20
C GLU A 458 9.10 -21.53 10.36
N LYS A 459 9.28 -22.81 10.72
CA LYS A 459 10.61 -23.45 10.81
C LYS A 459 11.37 -23.40 9.47
N GLU A 460 10.69 -23.59 8.34
CA GLU A 460 11.33 -23.47 7.02
C GLU A 460 11.70 -22.03 6.66
N ARG A 461 10.85 -21.05 7.01
CA ARG A 461 11.14 -19.63 6.79
C ARG A 461 12.37 -19.18 7.59
N ASP A 462 12.51 -19.60 8.84
CA ASP A 462 13.66 -19.28 9.67
C ASP A 462 14.96 -19.87 9.11
N LYS A 463 14.92 -21.09 8.58
CA LYS A 463 16.06 -21.69 7.87
C LYS A 463 16.49 -20.86 6.66
N LEU A 464 15.54 -20.32 5.89
CA LEU A 464 15.83 -19.47 4.73
C LEU A 464 16.47 -18.14 5.14
N LEU A 465 15.95 -17.46 6.16
CA LEU A 465 16.51 -16.21 6.66
C LEU A 465 17.96 -16.37 7.16
N VAL A 466 18.24 -17.47 7.85
CA VAL A 466 19.62 -17.81 8.27
C VAL A 466 20.53 -18.02 7.06
N ARG A 467 20.04 -18.66 6.00
CA ARG A 467 20.80 -18.89 4.76
C ARG A 467 21.10 -17.58 4.03
N GLU A 468 20.12 -16.70 3.89
CA GLU A 468 20.28 -15.39 3.26
C GLU A 468 21.29 -14.52 4.03
N GLY A 469 21.21 -14.50 5.36
CA GLY A 469 22.17 -13.79 6.21
C GLY A 469 23.60 -14.29 6.02
N LYS A 470 23.82 -15.60 5.82
CA LYS A 470 25.14 -16.16 5.50
C LYS A 470 25.65 -15.71 4.12
N VAL A 471 24.77 -15.67 3.11
CA VAL A 471 25.14 -15.23 1.76
C VAL A 471 25.54 -13.75 1.76
N GLN A 472 24.77 -12.89 2.42
CA GLN A 472 25.07 -11.46 2.51
C GLN A 472 26.41 -11.18 3.19
N ARG A 473 26.72 -11.86 4.31
CA ARG A 473 28.04 -11.76 4.96
C ARG A 473 29.16 -12.20 4.02
N SER A 474 28.99 -13.34 3.35
CA SER A 474 30.00 -13.84 2.40
C SER A 474 30.24 -12.92 1.20
N PHE A 475 29.25 -12.12 0.80
CA PHE A 475 29.37 -11.15 -0.28
C PHE A 475 30.11 -9.89 0.18
N ALA A 476 29.77 -9.38 1.37
CA ALA A 476 30.46 -8.24 1.98
C ALA A 476 31.95 -8.54 2.19
N ASP A 477 32.29 -9.73 2.69
CA ASP A 477 33.68 -10.18 2.87
C ASP A 477 34.45 -10.24 1.53
N LYS A 478 33.78 -10.61 0.43
CA LYS A 478 34.42 -10.67 -0.90
C LYS A 478 34.60 -9.31 -1.57
N MET A 479 33.72 -8.34 -1.29
CA MET A 479 33.77 -7.01 -1.90
C MET A 479 34.68 -6.04 -1.13
N HIS A 480 34.82 -6.22 0.19
CA HIS A 480 35.54 -5.29 1.06
C HIS A 480 36.62 -5.95 1.92
N GLY A 481 36.88 -7.25 1.72
CA GLY A 481 37.88 -7.99 2.47
C GLY A 481 39.33 -7.64 2.10
N PRO A 482 40.28 -7.89 3.02
CA PRO A 482 41.70 -7.68 2.78
C PRO A 482 42.22 -8.61 1.67
N LEU A 483 43.18 -8.12 0.88
CA LEU A 483 43.79 -8.92 -0.16
C LEU A 483 44.76 -9.95 0.43
N GLU A 484 44.46 -11.24 0.28
CA GLU A 484 45.39 -12.31 0.65
C GLU A 484 46.50 -12.43 -0.40
N TRP A 485 47.69 -11.92 -0.06
CA TRP A 485 48.90 -11.95 -0.90
C TRP A 485 49.63 -13.30 -0.86
N GLU A 486 49.43 -14.11 0.18
CA GLU A 486 50.09 -15.39 0.40
C GLU A 486 49.87 -16.37 -0.77
N HIS A 487 48.71 -16.32 -1.41
CA HIS A 487 48.34 -17.14 -2.56
C HIS A 487 49.06 -16.77 -3.88
N LEU A 488 49.84 -15.68 -3.90
CA LEU A 488 50.56 -15.17 -5.07
C LEU A 488 52.08 -15.22 -4.93
N SER A 489 52.61 -15.47 -3.74
CA SER A 489 54.05 -15.59 -3.52
C SER A 489 54.64 -16.77 -4.31
N GLY A 490 55.76 -16.54 -5.01
CA GLY A 490 56.44 -17.54 -5.84
C GLY A 490 55.85 -17.75 -7.23
N LYS A 491 54.82 -16.98 -7.61
CA LYS A 491 54.13 -17.11 -8.91
C LYS A 491 54.68 -16.17 -9.97
N THR A 492 54.34 -16.45 -11.23
CA THR A 492 54.70 -15.60 -12.35
C THR A 492 53.58 -14.61 -12.70
N ALA A 493 53.93 -13.37 -13.04
CA ALA A 493 52.98 -12.37 -13.50
C ALA A 493 53.41 -11.71 -14.81
N TRP A 494 52.46 -11.51 -15.71
CA TRP A 494 52.65 -10.71 -16.90
C TRP A 494 52.10 -9.30 -16.66
N VAL A 495 52.90 -8.28 -16.97
CA VAL A 495 52.54 -6.87 -16.79
C VAL A 495 52.20 -6.25 -18.14
N ALA A 496 51.08 -5.53 -18.20
CA ALA A 496 50.67 -4.85 -19.41
C ALA A 496 51.64 -3.73 -19.83
N SER A 497 51.88 -3.60 -21.14
CA SER A 497 52.90 -2.71 -21.71
C SER A 497 52.59 -1.22 -21.53
N ASP A 498 51.34 -0.89 -21.27
CA ASP A 498 50.83 0.44 -20.93
C ASP A 498 51.09 0.82 -19.47
N ILE A 499 51.69 -0.07 -18.67
CA ILE A 499 52.08 0.17 -17.29
C ILE A 499 53.61 0.39 -17.25
N GLN A 500 54.02 1.64 -17.09
CA GLN A 500 55.41 2.04 -16.88
C GLN A 500 55.55 2.65 -15.47
N GLU A 501 55.55 1.79 -14.46
CA GLU A 501 55.74 2.21 -13.07
C GLU A 501 56.97 1.52 -12.47
N ASP A 502 58.05 2.27 -12.23
CA ASP A 502 59.26 1.78 -11.57
C ASP A 502 58.96 1.20 -10.16
N LYS A 503 57.90 1.69 -9.52
CA LYS A 503 57.41 1.23 -8.22
C LYS A 503 56.78 -0.16 -8.27
N LEU A 504 56.20 -0.55 -9.40
CA LEU A 504 55.55 -1.86 -9.56
C LEU A 504 56.59 -2.98 -9.56
N ASP A 505 57.72 -2.81 -10.23
CA ASP A 505 58.76 -3.84 -10.26
C ASP A 505 59.36 -4.08 -8.85
N VAL A 506 59.51 -3.03 -8.03
CA VAL A 506 59.90 -3.14 -6.61
C VAL A 506 58.83 -3.86 -5.79
N ALA A 507 57.55 -3.56 -6.02
CA ALA A 507 56.44 -4.21 -5.33
C ALA A 507 56.32 -5.70 -5.69
N LEU A 508 56.53 -6.07 -6.95
CA LEU A 508 56.53 -7.47 -7.38
C LEU A 508 57.65 -8.27 -6.71
N GLN A 509 58.84 -7.69 -6.59
CA GLN A 509 59.94 -8.30 -5.83
C GLN A 509 59.60 -8.48 -4.36
N LYS A 510 58.96 -7.48 -3.73
CA LYS A 510 58.52 -7.55 -2.32
C LYS A 510 57.55 -8.71 -2.07
N PHE A 511 56.68 -9.02 -3.02
CA PHE A 511 55.72 -10.12 -2.92
C PHE A 511 56.22 -11.44 -3.54
N ASN A 512 57.50 -11.53 -3.92
CA ASN A 512 58.11 -12.72 -4.54
C ASN A 512 57.39 -13.15 -5.83
N ILE A 513 56.99 -12.19 -6.67
CA ILE A 513 56.32 -12.43 -7.95
C ILE A 513 57.32 -12.18 -9.10
N THR A 514 57.46 -13.15 -10.01
CA THR A 514 58.42 -13.06 -11.12
C THR A 514 57.75 -12.58 -12.40
N LYS A 515 58.33 -11.55 -13.04
CA LYS A 515 57.81 -10.98 -14.28
C LYS A 515 58.09 -11.88 -15.48
N THR A 516 57.07 -12.23 -16.26
CA THR A 516 57.22 -13.01 -17.51
C THR A 516 57.03 -12.14 -18.74
N LYS A 517 57.74 -12.49 -19.82
CA LYS A 517 57.60 -11.82 -21.12
C LYS A 517 56.33 -12.27 -21.86
N GLU A 518 55.99 -13.55 -21.69
CA GLU A 518 54.84 -14.17 -22.34
C GLU A 518 53.65 -14.30 -21.38
N ARG A 519 52.45 -13.97 -21.88
CA ARG A 519 51.17 -14.11 -21.14
C ARG A 519 50.83 -15.56 -20.84
N THR A 520 51.34 -16.48 -21.65
CA THR A 520 51.08 -17.92 -21.56
C THR A 520 51.87 -18.61 -20.45
N ASP A 521 52.88 -17.94 -19.89
CA ASP A 521 53.73 -18.43 -18.79
C ASP A 521 53.38 -17.76 -17.46
N ALA A 522 52.37 -16.87 -17.44
CA ALA A 522 51.96 -16.13 -16.26
C ALA A 522 50.84 -16.85 -15.49
N ASP A 523 50.94 -16.86 -14.16
CA ASP A 523 49.86 -17.25 -13.25
C ASP A 523 48.88 -16.08 -12.96
N ALA A 524 49.37 -14.84 -13.11
CA ALA A 524 48.59 -13.63 -12.94
C ALA A 524 48.84 -12.59 -14.05
N LEU A 525 47.82 -11.80 -14.39
CA LEU A 525 47.93 -10.67 -15.29
C LEU A 525 47.75 -9.37 -14.50
N ILE A 526 48.69 -8.44 -14.64
CA ILE A 526 48.63 -7.13 -14.01
C ILE A 526 48.27 -6.13 -15.11
N VAL A 527 47.13 -5.47 -14.92
CA VAL A 527 46.54 -4.51 -15.86
C VAL A 527 46.29 -3.18 -15.15
N LYS A 528 46.13 -2.11 -15.92
CA LYS A 528 45.80 -0.79 -15.35
C LYS A 528 44.38 -0.76 -14.76
N ASP A 529 43.45 -1.44 -15.43
CA ASP A 529 42.05 -1.56 -15.05
C ASP A 529 41.52 -2.96 -15.44
N ALA A 530 41.21 -3.78 -14.44
CA ALA A 530 40.71 -5.13 -14.58
C ALA A 530 39.23 -5.16 -14.98
N ALA A 531 38.45 -4.11 -14.70
CA ALA A 531 37.08 -3.98 -15.21
C ALA A 531 37.10 -3.76 -16.72
N ASN A 532 38.01 -2.92 -17.21
CA ASN A 532 38.16 -2.58 -18.64
C ASN A 532 39.40 -3.20 -19.29
N MET A 533 39.73 -4.44 -18.95
CA MET A 533 40.93 -5.11 -19.48
C MET A 533 40.86 -5.29 -21.01
N PRO A 534 41.99 -5.18 -21.74
CA PRO A 534 42.05 -5.43 -23.18
C PRO A 534 41.56 -6.84 -23.54
N GLU A 535 40.85 -6.98 -24.67
CA GLU A 535 40.27 -8.26 -25.11
C GLU A 535 41.31 -9.39 -25.17
N ARG A 536 42.53 -9.06 -25.60
CA ARG A 536 43.65 -10.00 -25.62
C ARG A 536 44.01 -10.53 -24.23
N ALA A 537 44.08 -9.67 -23.22
CA ALA A 537 44.35 -10.09 -21.84
C ALA A 537 43.20 -10.93 -21.28
N ARG A 538 41.95 -10.55 -21.60
CA ARG A 538 40.74 -11.29 -21.22
C ARG A 538 40.72 -12.71 -21.79
N LEU A 539 41.15 -12.88 -23.05
CA LEU A 539 41.23 -14.19 -23.70
C LEU A 539 42.18 -15.13 -22.95
N PHE A 540 43.39 -14.66 -22.60
CA PHE A 540 44.36 -15.47 -21.85
C PHE A 540 43.90 -15.72 -20.40
N ALA A 541 43.33 -14.72 -19.73
CA ALA A 541 42.79 -14.86 -18.38
C ALA A 541 41.69 -15.93 -18.31
N ALA A 542 40.70 -15.87 -19.20
CA ALA A 542 39.61 -16.83 -19.27
C ALA A 542 40.07 -18.21 -19.77
N GLY A 543 40.94 -18.25 -20.78
CA GLY A 543 41.47 -19.49 -21.34
C GLY A 543 42.21 -20.32 -20.30
N LEU A 544 43.21 -19.71 -19.65
CA LEU A 544 44.09 -20.39 -18.70
C LEU A 544 43.58 -20.38 -17.25
N GLY A 545 42.55 -19.57 -16.93
CA GLY A 545 42.00 -19.44 -15.58
C GLY A 545 42.90 -18.62 -14.66
N LEU A 546 43.46 -17.53 -15.18
CA LEU A 546 44.43 -16.69 -14.48
C LEU A 546 43.74 -15.75 -13.49
N ILE A 547 44.55 -15.22 -12.57
CA ILE A 547 44.16 -14.11 -11.70
C ILE A 547 44.49 -12.80 -12.42
N VAL A 548 43.55 -11.88 -12.52
CA VAL A 548 43.76 -10.53 -13.05
C VAL A 548 43.71 -9.53 -11.91
N MET A 549 44.67 -8.63 -11.86
CA MET A 549 44.82 -7.65 -10.79
C MET A 549 45.09 -6.26 -11.34
N ASP A 550 44.55 -5.25 -10.65
CA ASP A 550 44.91 -3.87 -10.90
C ASP A 550 46.32 -3.57 -10.38
N ALA A 551 47.11 -2.84 -11.16
CA ALA A 551 48.44 -2.38 -10.77
C ALA A 551 48.38 -1.52 -9.49
N CYS A 552 47.31 -0.75 -9.29
CA CYS A 552 47.13 0.12 -8.12
C CYS A 552 47.10 -0.64 -6.78
N LEU A 553 46.73 -1.93 -6.77
CA LEU A 553 46.73 -2.78 -5.57
C LEU A 553 48.14 -2.90 -4.96
N PHE A 554 49.18 -2.85 -5.80
CA PHE A 554 50.57 -2.94 -5.36
C PHE A 554 51.09 -1.63 -4.72
N ASN A 555 50.38 -0.52 -4.97
CA ASN A 555 50.65 0.79 -4.36
C ASN A 555 49.79 1.05 -3.11
N GLY A 556 49.04 0.04 -2.63
CA GLY A 556 48.16 0.15 -1.46
C GLY A 556 46.84 0.88 -1.73
N GLN A 557 46.49 1.09 -3.00
CA GLN A 557 45.22 1.68 -3.41
C GLN A 557 44.14 0.60 -3.58
N GLN A 558 42.87 1.02 -3.58
CA GLN A 558 41.75 0.12 -3.86
C GLN A 558 41.70 -0.24 -5.35
N GLY A 559 41.42 -1.51 -5.63
CA GLY A 559 41.33 -2.05 -6.98
C GLY A 559 40.74 -3.45 -6.98
N PHE A 560 40.68 -4.08 -8.15
CA PHE A 560 40.07 -5.39 -8.35
C PHE A 560 41.11 -6.51 -8.45
N LYS A 561 40.76 -7.65 -7.83
CA LYS A 561 41.40 -8.95 -8.05
C LYS A 561 40.33 -9.94 -8.51
N VAL A 562 40.43 -10.37 -9.77
CA VAL A 562 39.44 -11.25 -10.41
C VAL A 562 40.09 -12.59 -10.74
N LYS A 563 39.53 -13.69 -10.26
CA LYS A 563 39.98 -15.04 -10.62
C LYS A 563 39.07 -15.63 -11.70
N PHE A 564 39.64 -15.94 -12.86
CA PHE A 564 38.90 -16.59 -13.93
C PHE A 564 38.83 -18.10 -13.74
N LYS A 565 37.73 -18.71 -14.16
CA LYS A 565 37.63 -20.16 -14.30
C LYS A 565 38.32 -20.57 -15.60
N ARG A 566 39.13 -21.62 -15.55
CA ARG A 566 39.90 -22.12 -16.68
C ARG A 566 39.00 -22.74 -17.75
N ALA A 567 38.82 -22.04 -18.87
CA ALA A 567 38.01 -22.53 -19.99
C ALA A 567 38.70 -23.64 -20.80
N CYS A 568 40.04 -23.63 -20.88
CA CYS A 568 40.82 -24.67 -21.54
C CYS A 568 40.79 -26.04 -20.82
N GLY A 569 40.19 -26.12 -19.63
CA GLY A 569 39.97 -27.37 -18.90
C GLY A 569 38.83 -28.23 -19.47
N THR A 570 37.98 -27.66 -20.33
CA THR A 570 36.89 -28.40 -20.98
C THR A 570 37.24 -28.70 -22.44
N SER A 571 37.03 -29.95 -22.88
CA SER A 571 37.30 -30.34 -24.27
C SER A 571 36.40 -29.57 -25.25
N ARG A 572 37.04 -28.91 -26.23
CA ARG A 572 36.39 -28.10 -27.28
C ARG A 572 37.18 -28.18 -28.58
N THR A 573 36.49 -28.26 -29.71
CA THR A 573 37.11 -28.22 -31.05
C THR A 573 36.77 -26.91 -31.75
N PHE A 574 37.78 -26.22 -32.28
CA PHE A 574 37.63 -24.93 -32.98
C PHE A 574 37.94 -25.09 -34.47
N PHE A 575 37.20 -24.38 -35.33
CA PHE A 575 37.50 -24.24 -36.75
C PHE A 575 37.45 -22.77 -37.14
N PHE A 576 38.45 -22.30 -37.90
CA PHE A 576 38.52 -20.95 -38.44
C PHE A 576 38.24 -20.99 -39.94
N THR A 577 37.29 -20.19 -40.43
CA THR A 577 37.08 -20.02 -41.87
C THR A 577 38.27 -19.31 -42.52
N ALA A 578 38.50 -19.52 -43.82
CA ALA A 578 39.62 -18.89 -44.53
C ALA A 578 39.54 -17.35 -44.49
N GLU A 579 38.32 -16.81 -44.62
CA GLU A 579 38.07 -15.37 -44.59
C GLU A 579 38.33 -14.77 -43.20
N PHE A 580 37.94 -15.49 -42.12
CA PHE A 580 38.22 -15.05 -40.75
C PHE A 580 39.72 -14.99 -40.45
N LYS A 581 40.51 -15.93 -40.97
CA LYS A 581 41.98 -15.91 -40.81
C LYS A 581 42.61 -14.69 -41.48
N ASN A 582 42.10 -14.31 -42.64
CA ASN A 582 42.60 -13.15 -43.39
C ASN A 582 42.25 -11.83 -42.68
N GLN A 583 41.04 -11.72 -42.12
CA GLN A 583 40.57 -10.50 -41.45
C GLN A 583 41.10 -10.36 -40.00
N HIS A 584 41.33 -11.46 -39.29
CA HIS A 584 41.76 -11.46 -37.89
C HIS A 584 42.98 -12.34 -37.61
N PRO A 585 44.13 -12.10 -38.28
CA PRO A 585 45.32 -12.94 -38.16
C PRO A 585 45.92 -12.93 -36.74
N GLU A 586 45.80 -11.82 -36.01
CA GLU A 586 46.28 -11.72 -34.62
C GLU A 586 45.45 -12.57 -33.65
N PHE A 587 44.13 -12.63 -33.84
CA PHE A 587 43.25 -13.42 -32.99
C PHE A 587 43.51 -14.92 -33.21
N GLU A 588 43.64 -15.35 -34.46
CA GLU A 588 44.03 -16.73 -34.80
C GLU A 588 45.36 -17.09 -34.14
N LYS A 589 46.37 -16.22 -34.25
CA LYS A 589 47.69 -16.42 -33.62
C LYS A 589 47.57 -16.60 -32.10
N ASN A 590 46.75 -15.78 -31.43
CA ASN A 590 46.55 -15.87 -29.98
C ASN A 590 45.84 -17.16 -29.56
N VAL A 591 44.81 -17.59 -30.29
CA VAL A 591 44.12 -18.87 -30.00
C VAL A 591 45.03 -20.06 -30.30
N ARG A 592 45.82 -20.03 -31.38
CA ARG A 592 46.83 -21.06 -31.68
C ARG A 592 47.91 -21.15 -30.59
N SER A 593 48.30 -20.02 -30.01
CA SER A 593 49.22 -19.99 -28.86
C SER A 593 48.65 -20.71 -27.63
N LEU A 594 47.33 -20.60 -27.37
CA LEU A 594 46.63 -21.36 -26.33
C LEU A 594 46.51 -22.86 -26.66
N LEU A 595 46.42 -23.22 -27.95
CA LEU A 595 46.31 -24.60 -28.43
C LEU A 595 47.65 -25.37 -28.39
N ASN A 596 48.77 -24.69 -28.65
CA ASN A 596 50.09 -25.32 -28.85
C ASN A 596 50.90 -25.55 -27.56
N LYS A 597 50.37 -25.26 -26.37
CA LYS A 597 51.04 -25.60 -25.10
C LYS A 597 51.06 -27.12 -24.89
N PRO A 598 52.16 -27.70 -24.37
CA PRO A 598 52.28 -29.14 -24.21
C PRO A 598 51.26 -29.68 -23.19
N VAL A 599 50.21 -30.32 -23.73
CA VAL A 599 49.42 -31.50 -23.31
C VAL A 599 48.88 -31.61 -21.85
N LYS A 600 49.36 -30.87 -20.86
CA LYS A 600 48.80 -30.88 -19.49
C LYS A 600 47.73 -29.82 -19.24
N PHE A 601 47.58 -28.80 -20.11
CA PHE A 601 46.79 -27.61 -19.77
C PHE A 601 45.64 -27.21 -20.71
N SER A 602 45.55 -27.76 -21.91
CA SER A 602 44.48 -27.42 -22.84
C SER A 602 43.85 -28.66 -23.47
N HIS A 603 42.55 -28.82 -23.28
CA HIS A 603 41.73 -29.81 -24.01
C HIS A 603 41.15 -29.23 -25.29
N TRP A 604 41.55 -28.02 -25.67
CA TRP A 604 41.10 -27.39 -26.91
C TRP A 604 41.90 -27.95 -28.09
N LYS A 605 41.23 -28.22 -29.21
CA LYS A 605 41.85 -28.75 -30.43
C LYS A 605 41.38 -27.97 -31.65
N LEU A 606 42.21 -27.95 -32.69
CA LEU A 606 41.80 -27.45 -34.00
C LEU A 606 41.15 -28.59 -34.79
N ALA A 607 39.92 -28.40 -35.25
CA ALA A 607 39.23 -29.35 -36.11
C ALA A 607 39.80 -29.31 -37.54
N LYS A 608 39.82 -30.45 -38.23
CA LYS A 608 40.27 -30.51 -39.64
C LYS A 608 39.18 -30.06 -40.59
N THR A 609 37.92 -30.32 -40.23
CA THR A 609 36.74 -29.94 -41.02
C THR A 609 35.77 -29.14 -40.17
N ARG A 610 34.89 -28.37 -40.83
CA ARG A 610 33.84 -27.57 -40.17
C ARG A 610 32.89 -28.43 -39.32
N GLN A 611 32.63 -29.66 -39.76
CA GLN A 611 31.67 -30.59 -39.13
C GLN A 611 32.20 -31.21 -37.83
N GLU A 612 33.52 -31.25 -37.65
CA GLU A 612 34.19 -31.77 -36.44
C GLU A 612 34.32 -30.72 -35.31
N ALA A 613 33.92 -29.47 -35.57
CA ALA A 613 34.13 -28.34 -34.66
C ALA A 613 32.94 -28.10 -33.73
N SER A 614 33.22 -27.93 -32.44
CA SER A 614 32.26 -27.46 -31.43
C SER A 614 31.97 -25.96 -31.60
N PHE A 615 32.95 -25.21 -32.11
CA PHE A 615 32.86 -23.79 -32.37
C PHE A 615 33.47 -23.44 -33.72
N VAL A 616 32.69 -22.77 -34.58
CA VAL A 616 33.15 -22.25 -35.86
C VAL A 616 33.26 -20.74 -35.76
N LEU A 617 34.47 -20.22 -35.96
CA LEU A 617 34.76 -18.79 -35.95
C LEU A 617 34.80 -18.30 -37.40
N ALA A 618 33.83 -17.45 -37.72
CA ALA A 618 33.60 -16.91 -39.05
C ALA A 618 33.36 -15.40 -38.97
N THR A 619 33.53 -14.70 -40.09
CA THR A 619 33.31 -13.26 -40.18
C THR A 619 31.82 -12.91 -40.12
N LYS A 620 31.50 -11.64 -39.85
CA LYS A 620 30.11 -11.17 -39.78
C LYS A 620 29.37 -11.37 -41.11
N ALA A 621 30.06 -11.21 -42.24
CA ALA A 621 29.50 -11.46 -43.57
C ALA A 621 29.19 -12.95 -43.79
N GLU A 622 30.06 -13.85 -43.35
CA GLU A 622 29.82 -15.30 -43.44
C GLU A 622 28.62 -15.74 -42.57
N CYS A 623 28.46 -15.17 -41.38
CA CYS A 623 27.35 -15.51 -40.48
C CYS A 623 25.99 -14.97 -40.95
N GLN A 624 25.95 -13.94 -41.80
CA GLN A 624 24.70 -13.45 -42.41
C GLN A 624 24.15 -14.42 -43.47
N HIS A 625 25.03 -15.18 -44.13
CA HIS A 625 24.65 -16.17 -45.12
C HIS A 625 24.38 -17.57 -44.52
N ASP A 626 24.91 -17.86 -43.33
CA ASP A 626 24.70 -19.12 -42.63
C ASP A 626 24.52 -18.90 -41.11
N PRO A 627 23.27 -18.90 -40.61
CA PRO A 627 22.95 -18.61 -39.21
C PRO A 627 23.47 -19.65 -38.20
N SER A 628 23.97 -20.81 -38.67
CA SER A 628 24.57 -21.85 -37.82
C SER A 628 25.99 -21.51 -37.35
N LEU A 629 26.55 -20.40 -37.84
CA LEU A 629 27.89 -19.90 -37.50
C LEU A 629 27.84 -18.92 -36.33
N LEU A 630 28.80 -19.04 -35.39
CA LEU A 630 28.93 -18.12 -34.27
C LEU A 630 29.83 -16.93 -34.66
N CYS A 631 29.22 -15.77 -34.88
CA CYS A 631 29.94 -14.50 -35.00
C CYS A 631 30.25 -13.93 -33.60
N LYS A 632 31.53 -13.88 -33.21
CA LYS A 632 31.95 -13.08 -32.06
C LYS A 632 33.29 -12.40 -32.33
N VAL A 633 33.22 -11.23 -32.96
CA VAL A 633 34.21 -10.18 -32.77
C VAL A 633 33.40 -8.90 -32.61
N SER A 634 33.36 -8.35 -31.40
CA SER A 634 33.03 -6.93 -31.20
C SER A 634 34.21 -6.13 -31.73
N SER A 635 33.92 -5.14 -32.57
CA SER A 635 34.89 -4.14 -33.04
C SER A 635 35.65 -3.46 -31.91
#